data_AF-A0ABD3MH06-F1
#
_entry.id   AF-A0ABD3MH06-F1
#
_cell.length_a   1.000
_cell.length_b   1.000
_cell.length_c   1.000
_cell.angle_alpha   90.00
_cell.angle_beta   90.00
_cell.angle_gamma   90.00
#
_symmetry.space_group_name_H-M   'P 1'
#
loop_
_entity.id
_entity.type
_entity.pdbx_description
1 polymer ?
#
loop_
_entity_poly.entity_id
_entity_poly.type
_entity_poly.pdbx_seq_one_letter_code
_entity_poly.pdbx_strand_id
1 'polypeptide(L)'
;MSLVFCRRSPSSHSSEKIIHQKRKYHQTNHHRLASVPVIICLIVALLHDNNISFAAAWMIVPSSYHRRLTRRYSASSSLFRDSYPSRPHHSTSRWYHVHDDDNEKQTVDVGEALRVPPSSKRQNNLSSDDGEQHNINESPFDMDTTKLNLRILLIDNHDSYTYNLYQYISTMTTHPVHVIMNDAYSSYEDFIISLGSSSTSPTTTCNTNNDNSSITYHNNDNTQQLDQYFDCIILSPGPGQPSHAADMGIVLEVIRRNDKLPILGVCLGHQALGYVYGKEVKLSPCGPVHGLMSSVVFNESRSSFDDHDDGYETITQEDTPTCQLFRGLPQEFNVVRYHSLVVDFSTTTDNKDGDDSSEIEPIAWCTGINESNPDCTRHNICMALRHKRYPHYGVQFHPESIGTGIAGYTLLRNFCEFAHQWRSAHGDKEFEMDSISEGGLHAHESNREKDVQTADNSDASTRQSKYRVFIHKVAPDATIESLPSPKQVFEALYSSRATSFWLDSSTGEAHNENNRNNNNNDKIEGCPIASNSRFSIMGSDDGPLSRNIQYFGREHDIQRRGLRVISSLGIEDVTLEEDILSYLRRRLVEEHEFVDRADAVTFDDSSGVGYKLSPTKEFGEGVDHHFPFDYRGGYVGYLGYEVRHDTQCWILEQEGAGCPVRTVDTSSDVTANPNIPTAAFLFAARSLLYDHQTRDWYIIGIAENDGMSDGTTVDRMSTTDHAEGDVISWIQDMKSKIESIGANGKVAKPSSIFSVANDVVFVPNRSKCQYISDIARSHEEIRNGESYELCVTNQLEAAIELPRQSAKARHESPYDLYRLLRENNPAPFSAFMNFHDDAASVSICCSSPERFLSVKKVQQSSHRRTTTPHYVPRKQFVVESKPIKGTAARYTGSNSEVESEEQVKKTDSELAAKLSKSVKDRAENLMIVDLLRNDLGRVCMVGSVHVPKLMHIETYATVHQMVSTVRGTLDGDTSNAIDVLEACFPGGSMTGAPKQRTMEILNEIEQGVTRGPYSGCLGYISLNGSMDMNIIIRSAVLTPGDNLVEEDIVETWKANIGCGGAITALSNSDNEYNEMLIKSAVVRRSISEWAAKVTADRLPN
;
A
#
# COMPACT_ATOMS: atom_id res chain seq x y z
N MET A 1 -13.15 6.94 -53.32
CA MET A 1 -12.96 6.97 -54.79
C MET A 1 -12.01 8.12 -55.13
N SER A 2 -11.27 8.03 -56.25
CA SER A 2 -10.55 9.10 -56.98
C SER A 2 -9.83 10.19 -56.16
N LEU A 3 -8.49 10.20 -56.05
CA LEU A 3 -7.51 10.69 -57.04
C LEU A 3 -7.58 12.23 -57.32
N VAL A 4 -6.49 13.00 -57.50
CA VAL A 4 -5.08 12.97 -57.02
C VAL A 4 -4.37 14.22 -57.58
N PHE A 5 -3.58 14.95 -56.76
CA PHE A 5 -2.60 16.00 -57.17
C PHE A 5 -3.20 17.27 -57.86
N CYS A 6 -2.55 18.45 -57.89
CA CYS A 6 -1.11 18.73 -58.02
C CYS A 6 -0.66 20.06 -57.35
N ARG A 7 0.67 20.30 -57.36
CA ARG A 7 1.36 21.47 -56.77
C ARG A 7 1.33 22.71 -57.68
N ARG A 8 1.30 23.93 -57.10
CA ARG A 8 2.33 24.98 -57.30
C ARG A 8 2.09 26.28 -56.51
N SER A 9 3.17 26.83 -55.97
CA SER A 9 3.39 28.24 -55.61
C SER A 9 4.27 28.90 -56.71
N PRO A 10 4.71 30.18 -56.66
CA PRO A 10 4.59 31.18 -55.57
C PRO A 10 4.25 32.61 -56.05
N SER A 11 4.51 33.60 -55.17
CA SER A 11 4.65 35.06 -55.40
C SER A 11 3.36 35.90 -55.52
N SER A 12 3.34 37.19 -55.15
CA SER A 12 4.14 37.95 -54.15
C SER A 12 3.52 39.34 -53.92
N HIS A 13 4.10 40.10 -52.97
CA HIS A 13 4.02 41.57 -52.80
C HIS A 13 2.76 42.23 -52.22
N SER A 14 3.04 43.02 -51.17
CA SER A 14 2.46 44.35 -50.89
C SER A 14 1.05 44.42 -50.28
N SER A 15 0.68 45.44 -49.48
CA SER A 15 1.45 46.41 -48.66
C SER A 15 0.49 47.33 -47.89
N GLU A 16 0.89 47.82 -46.71
CA GLU A 16 0.57 49.17 -46.17
C GLU A 16 -0.91 49.50 -45.76
N LYS A 17 -1.23 50.37 -44.76
CA LYS A 17 -0.46 51.06 -43.69
C LYS A 17 -1.35 51.78 -42.63
N ILE A 18 -0.77 52.08 -41.44
CA ILE A 18 -1.22 52.96 -40.31
C ILE A 18 -2.71 52.78 -39.87
N ILE A 19 -3.36 53.48 -38.92
CA ILE A 19 -3.20 54.68 -38.02
C ILE A 19 -3.70 54.22 -36.62
N HIS A 20 -3.24 54.57 -35.40
CA HIS A 20 -2.14 55.36 -34.75
C HIS A 20 -1.94 54.72 -33.33
N GLN A 21 -0.82 54.82 -32.59
CA GLN A 21 -0.30 55.95 -31.77
C GLN A 21 -1.32 56.60 -30.82
N LYS A 22 -1.11 56.81 -29.50
CA LYS A 22 0.02 57.39 -28.70
C LYS A 22 -0.38 57.33 -27.19
N ARG A 23 0.43 57.53 -26.13
CA ARG A 23 1.89 57.51 -25.82
C ARG A 23 2.09 57.96 -24.34
N LYS A 24 3.34 57.85 -23.83
CA LYS A 24 3.92 58.46 -22.58
C LYS A 24 3.64 57.70 -21.27
N TYR A 25 4.52 57.62 -20.26
CA TYR A 25 5.98 57.88 -20.05
C TYR A 25 6.35 57.31 -18.63
N HIS A 26 7.57 57.30 -18.04
CA HIS A 26 8.95 57.80 -18.27
C HIS A 26 9.94 56.66 -17.84
N GLN A 27 11.16 56.48 -18.39
CA GLN A 27 12.49 56.98 -17.95
C GLN A 27 12.89 56.72 -16.46
N THR A 28 14.14 56.34 -16.10
CA THR A 28 15.43 56.32 -16.88
C THR A 28 16.51 55.41 -16.24
N ASN A 29 17.39 54.84 -17.08
CA ASN A 29 18.83 54.54 -16.84
C ASN A 29 19.23 53.53 -15.72
N HIS A 30 20.22 52.64 -15.86
CA HIS A 30 21.23 52.36 -16.91
C HIS A 30 21.83 50.92 -16.68
N HIS A 31 22.75 50.31 -17.45
CA HIS A 31 23.68 50.82 -18.49
C HIS A 31 24.06 49.77 -19.59
N ARG A 32 25.07 50.15 -20.38
CA ARG A 32 26.02 49.47 -21.31
C ARG A 32 26.47 48.02 -20.95
N LEU A 33 26.94 47.13 -21.84
CA LEU A 33 27.19 47.05 -23.32
C LEU A 33 27.65 45.57 -23.66
N ALA A 34 27.84 45.04 -24.87
CA ALA A 34 27.71 45.49 -26.28
C ALA A 34 27.47 44.30 -27.28
N SER A 35 26.92 44.63 -28.45
CA SER A 35 27.19 44.09 -29.82
C SER A 35 27.46 42.59 -30.11
N VAL A 36 26.54 42.00 -30.89
CA VAL A 36 26.76 40.91 -31.86
C VAL A 36 27.60 41.41 -33.07
N PRO A 37 28.11 40.51 -33.96
CA PRO A 37 27.38 40.31 -35.22
C PRO A 37 27.37 38.86 -35.79
N VAL A 38 26.42 38.60 -36.68
CA VAL A 38 26.23 37.35 -37.45
C VAL A 38 26.64 37.57 -38.92
N ILE A 39 27.19 36.55 -39.60
CA ILE A 39 27.14 36.22 -41.05
C ILE A 39 28.08 35.01 -41.28
N ILE A 40 27.70 33.82 -41.80
CA ILE A 40 26.96 33.36 -43.01
C ILE A 40 27.91 32.98 -44.18
N CYS A 41 27.60 31.84 -44.85
CA CYS A 41 28.20 31.26 -46.07
C CYS A 41 29.61 30.60 -45.95
N LEU A 42 30.07 29.69 -46.85
CA LEU A 42 29.45 28.56 -47.62
C LEU A 42 30.59 27.83 -48.41
N ILE A 43 30.30 26.66 -49.03
CA ILE A 43 31.11 25.95 -50.07
C ILE A 43 32.37 25.16 -49.61
N VAL A 44 32.16 23.85 -49.39
CA VAL A 44 32.73 22.71 -50.16
C VAL A 44 34.23 22.71 -50.60
N ALA A 45 34.89 21.59 -50.23
CA ALA A 45 35.95 20.83 -50.94
C ALA A 45 37.47 20.98 -50.62
N LEU A 46 38.04 19.80 -50.29
CA LEU A 46 39.26 19.18 -50.82
C LEU A 46 40.68 19.45 -50.22
N LEU A 47 41.33 18.31 -49.92
CA LEU A 47 42.77 17.97 -49.96
C LEU A 47 43.72 18.29 -48.77
N HIS A 48 44.06 17.20 -48.08
CA HIS A 48 45.41 16.70 -47.74
C HIS A 48 46.30 17.31 -46.64
N ASP A 49 46.79 16.37 -45.83
CA ASP A 49 48.11 16.23 -45.19
C ASP A 49 48.70 17.34 -44.29
N ASN A 50 48.85 16.97 -43.01
CA ASN A 50 50.20 16.77 -42.43
C ASN A 50 50.20 15.69 -41.32
N ASN A 51 50.26 14.43 -41.77
CA ASN A 51 51.22 13.37 -41.39
C ASN A 51 51.91 13.33 -40.00
N ILE A 52 52.15 12.08 -39.55
CA ILE A 52 53.25 11.59 -38.66
C ILE A 52 53.08 11.79 -37.13
N SER A 53 53.26 10.77 -36.24
CA SER A 53 53.34 9.30 -36.40
C SER A 53 53.38 8.54 -35.04
N PHE A 54 53.16 7.22 -35.11
CA PHE A 54 53.61 6.15 -34.18
C PHE A 54 52.91 6.02 -32.80
N ALA A 55 52.71 4.82 -32.24
CA ALA A 55 53.07 3.46 -32.71
C ALA A 55 52.01 2.39 -32.39
N ALA A 56 52.00 1.31 -33.17
CA ALA A 56 51.36 0.03 -32.82
C ALA A 56 52.14 -1.14 -33.44
N ALA A 57 52.34 -2.22 -32.66
CA ALA A 57 52.70 -3.56 -33.13
C ALA A 57 52.21 -4.56 -32.05
N TRP A 58 51.41 -5.60 -32.31
CA TRP A 58 51.50 -6.72 -33.26
C TRP A 58 52.62 -7.73 -32.98
N MET A 59 52.21 -8.98 -32.71
CA MET A 59 52.76 -10.13 -33.43
C MET A 59 51.71 -11.24 -33.61
N ILE A 60 51.74 -11.92 -34.76
CA ILE A 60 50.86 -13.03 -35.16
C ILE A 60 51.73 -14.09 -35.84
N VAL A 61 51.52 -15.38 -35.56
CA VAL A 61 51.94 -16.50 -36.42
C VAL A 61 50.96 -17.69 -36.29
N PRO A 62 50.78 -18.56 -37.32
CA PRO A 62 49.41 -18.77 -37.81
C PRO A 62 49.04 -20.20 -38.30
N SER A 63 47.77 -20.37 -38.71
CA SER A 63 47.29 -21.33 -39.74
C SER A 63 47.38 -22.85 -39.41
N SER A 64 46.71 -23.80 -40.10
CA SER A 64 45.96 -23.74 -41.38
C SER A 64 44.85 -24.81 -41.51
N TYR A 65 43.94 -24.57 -42.46
CA TYR A 65 43.40 -25.52 -43.48
C TYR A 65 42.03 -26.25 -43.32
N HIS A 66 41.22 -26.01 -44.38
CA HIS A 66 40.17 -26.84 -45.00
C HIS A 66 38.80 -26.99 -44.28
N ARG A 67 37.67 -26.45 -44.79
CA ARG A 67 36.94 -26.60 -46.11
C ARG A 67 35.88 -27.73 -46.02
N ARG A 68 34.66 -27.63 -46.59
CA ARG A 68 34.13 -26.75 -47.67
C ARG A 68 32.58 -26.74 -47.72
N LEU A 69 31.98 -25.63 -48.19
CA LEU A 69 30.62 -25.49 -48.79
C LEU A 69 29.41 -25.66 -47.83
N THR A 70 28.23 -25.03 -48.02
CA THR A 70 27.70 -24.24 -49.17
C THR A 70 26.75 -23.08 -48.79
N ARG A 71 26.99 -21.88 -49.37
CA ARG A 71 26.05 -20.81 -49.83
C ARG A 71 24.73 -20.44 -49.08
N ARG A 72 24.73 -19.21 -48.55
CA ARG A 72 24.10 -17.94 -49.08
C ARG A 72 22.57 -17.81 -49.37
N TYR A 73 22.08 -16.62 -48.95
CA TYR A 73 21.04 -15.71 -49.52
C TYR A 73 19.55 -15.82 -49.08
N SER A 74 19.08 -14.69 -48.47
CA SER A 74 17.89 -13.85 -48.77
C SER A 74 16.71 -14.43 -49.60
N ALA A 75 15.45 -14.00 -49.42
CA ALA A 75 15.01 -12.59 -49.31
C ALA A 75 13.56 -12.41 -48.79
N SER A 76 13.09 -11.15 -48.73
CA SER A 76 11.76 -10.69 -48.34
C SER A 76 10.74 -10.58 -49.49
N SER A 77 9.43 -10.53 -49.14
CA SER A 77 8.31 -10.07 -50.00
C SER A 77 7.89 -11.05 -51.13
N SER A 78 6.67 -11.05 -51.70
CA SER A 78 5.37 -10.42 -51.39
C SER A 78 4.25 -11.02 -52.30
N LEU A 79 3.04 -10.43 -52.27
CA LEU A 79 1.97 -10.48 -53.30
C LEU A 79 0.95 -11.65 -53.32
N PHE A 80 -0.25 -11.34 -52.80
CA PHE A 80 -1.52 -11.20 -53.56
C PHE A 80 -2.14 -12.38 -54.37
N ARG A 81 -3.41 -12.66 -54.01
CA ARG A 81 -4.64 -12.75 -54.86
C ARG A 81 -5.26 -14.10 -55.33
N ASP A 82 -6.60 -14.08 -55.29
CA ASP A 82 -7.62 -14.68 -56.17
C ASP A 82 -7.89 -16.21 -56.24
N SER A 83 -8.98 -16.60 -55.54
CA SER A 83 -10.26 -17.08 -56.15
C SER A 83 -10.45 -18.53 -56.70
N TYR A 84 -11.20 -19.34 -55.92
CA TYR A 84 -12.27 -20.29 -56.35
C TYR A 84 -11.91 -21.50 -57.29
N PRO A 85 -12.81 -22.50 -57.55
CA PRO A 85 -13.84 -23.12 -56.70
C PRO A 85 -13.89 -24.69 -56.73
N SER A 86 -14.69 -25.27 -55.82
CA SER A 86 -15.58 -26.46 -55.98
C SER A 86 -15.09 -27.90 -56.36
N ARG A 87 -15.25 -28.84 -55.40
CA ARG A 87 -15.98 -30.17 -55.48
C ARG A 87 -15.50 -31.27 -56.49
N PRO A 88 -16.04 -32.53 -56.49
CA PRO A 88 -16.85 -33.29 -55.50
C PRO A 88 -16.47 -34.82 -55.31
N HIS A 89 -17.28 -35.54 -54.50
CA HIS A 89 -17.68 -36.97 -54.58
C HIS A 89 -16.79 -38.17 -54.10
N HIS A 90 -17.43 -38.99 -53.23
CA HIS A 90 -17.52 -40.48 -53.18
C HIS A 90 -16.27 -41.42 -53.13
N SER A 91 -16.32 -42.64 -52.55
CA SER A 91 -17.19 -43.21 -51.48
C SER A 91 -16.70 -44.60 -51.01
N THR A 92 -17.19 -45.05 -49.84
CA THR A 92 -17.50 -46.46 -49.46
C THR A 92 -16.47 -47.59 -49.61
N SER A 93 -16.11 -48.23 -48.50
CA SER A 93 -16.32 -49.69 -48.31
C SER A 93 -16.40 -50.07 -46.81
N ARG A 94 -16.71 -51.35 -46.51
CA ARG A 94 -17.96 -51.73 -45.82
C ARG A 94 -17.86 -53.12 -45.10
N TRP A 95 -18.18 -53.19 -43.79
CA TRP A 95 -18.44 -54.43 -42.97
C TRP A 95 -17.24 -55.40 -42.80
N TYR A 96 -17.21 -56.45 -41.94
CA TYR A 96 -18.22 -57.24 -41.17
C TYR A 96 -17.69 -57.68 -39.77
N HIS A 97 -18.58 -57.84 -38.76
CA HIS A 97 -18.77 -58.93 -37.75
C HIS A 97 -17.60 -59.84 -37.23
N VAL A 98 -17.66 -60.54 -36.07
CA VAL A 98 -18.35 -60.47 -34.74
C VAL A 98 -17.92 -61.69 -33.86
N HIS A 99 -18.19 -61.65 -32.53
CA HIS A 99 -18.15 -62.75 -31.52
C HIS A 99 -16.82 -63.24 -30.87
N ASP A 100 -16.77 -63.05 -29.54
CA ASP A 100 -16.58 -64.03 -28.43
C ASP A 100 -15.22 -64.59 -27.93
N ASP A 101 -15.26 -64.88 -26.61
CA ASP A 101 -14.48 -65.79 -25.74
C ASP A 101 -13.04 -65.44 -25.22
N ASP A 102 -13.04 -64.86 -24.00
CA ASP A 102 -12.55 -65.47 -22.73
C ASP A 102 -11.13 -65.22 -22.11
N ASN A 103 -11.17 -65.03 -20.78
CA ASN A 103 -10.17 -65.21 -19.70
C ASN A 103 -8.97 -64.24 -19.46
N GLU A 104 -9.11 -63.51 -18.35
CA GLU A 104 -8.14 -63.27 -17.26
C GLU A 104 -6.67 -62.85 -17.53
N LYS A 105 -6.33 -61.61 -17.12
CA LYS A 105 -5.31 -61.39 -16.07
C LYS A 105 -5.35 -60.00 -15.40
N GLN A 106 -5.55 -60.04 -14.09
CA GLN A 106 -5.20 -59.05 -13.05
C GLN A 106 -4.71 -57.65 -13.49
N THR A 107 -5.57 -56.65 -13.32
CA THR A 107 -5.16 -55.27 -13.06
C THR A 107 -4.90 -55.09 -11.56
N VAL A 108 -3.75 -54.54 -11.19
CA VAL A 108 -3.47 -54.09 -9.82
C VAL A 108 -3.91 -52.64 -9.69
N ASP A 109 -4.76 -52.36 -8.71
CA ASP A 109 -5.16 -51.01 -8.33
C ASP A 109 -4.11 -50.41 -7.36
N VAL A 110 -3.83 -49.11 -7.50
CA VAL A 110 -2.75 -48.42 -6.73
C VAL A 110 -3.35 -47.19 -6.05
N GLY A 111 -4.11 -47.45 -4.99
CA GLY A 111 -4.93 -46.45 -4.29
C GLY A 111 -4.93 -46.59 -2.77
N GLU A 112 -3.77 -46.80 -2.13
CA GLU A 112 -3.70 -46.79 -0.65
C GLU A 112 -2.35 -46.28 -0.11
N ALA A 113 -2.35 -45.10 0.52
CA ALA A 113 -1.20 -44.53 1.22
C ALA A 113 -1.56 -43.42 2.24
N LEU A 114 -2.61 -43.60 3.07
CA LEU A 114 -2.84 -42.80 4.29
C LEU A 114 -3.86 -43.48 5.22
N ARG A 115 -3.37 -44.24 6.22
CA ARG A 115 -4.19 -44.78 7.32
C ARG A 115 -3.40 -44.82 8.62
N VAL A 116 -3.96 -44.21 9.67
CA VAL A 116 -3.48 -44.25 11.06
C VAL A 116 -4.18 -45.41 11.79
N PRO A 117 -3.51 -46.19 12.66
CA PRO A 117 -4.11 -47.35 13.31
C PRO A 117 -5.13 -46.98 14.42
N PRO A 118 -6.16 -47.82 14.67
CA PRO A 118 -7.25 -47.48 15.58
C PRO A 118 -6.98 -47.83 17.05
N SER A 119 -7.38 -46.94 17.97
CA SER A 119 -7.51 -47.22 19.41
C SER A 119 -8.93 -47.70 19.78
N SER A 120 -9.11 -48.23 20.99
CA SER A 120 -10.26 -49.07 21.34
C SER A 120 -11.50 -48.32 21.88
N LYS A 121 -12.68 -48.81 21.48
CA LYS A 121 -14.00 -48.22 21.78
C LYS A 121 -14.34 -48.17 23.29
N ARG A 122 -14.89 -47.04 23.73
CA ARG A 122 -16.03 -46.99 24.67
C ARG A 122 -17.07 -45.99 24.16
N GLN A 123 -18.35 -46.29 24.37
CA GLN A 123 -19.48 -45.48 23.91
C GLN A 123 -19.92 -44.52 25.02
N ASN A 124 -20.33 -43.30 24.66
CA ASN A 124 -21.72 -42.85 24.85
C ASN A 124 -22.01 -41.50 24.17
N ASN A 125 -23.26 -41.38 23.74
CA ASN A 125 -23.91 -40.31 22.98
C ASN A 125 -23.53 -38.86 23.36
N LEU A 126 -23.37 -38.01 22.33
CA LEU A 126 -23.73 -36.59 22.35
C LEU A 126 -24.17 -36.14 20.93
N SER A 127 -24.64 -34.90 20.81
CA SER A 127 -25.30 -34.35 19.61
C SER A 127 -24.32 -33.97 18.48
N SER A 128 -24.88 -33.66 17.30
CA SER A 128 -24.15 -33.23 16.11
C SER A 128 -23.28 -32.00 16.35
N ASP A 129 -22.02 -32.09 15.93
CA ASP A 129 -21.02 -31.02 15.91
C ASP A 129 -20.64 -30.74 14.45
N ASP A 130 -20.42 -29.46 14.11
CA ASP A 130 -19.92 -29.05 12.79
C ASP A 130 -18.39 -29.12 12.76
N GLY A 131 -17.82 -29.51 11.61
CA GLY A 131 -16.43 -29.96 11.54
C GLY A 131 -15.39 -28.88 11.84
N GLU A 132 -14.61 -29.08 12.92
CA GLU A 132 -13.46 -28.25 13.25
C GLU A 132 -12.43 -28.21 12.11
N GLN A 133 -12.18 -27.02 11.58
CA GLN A 133 -10.91 -26.72 10.92
C GLN A 133 -9.92 -26.30 12.01
N HIS A 134 -8.72 -26.89 12.04
CA HIS A 134 -7.69 -26.50 13.01
C HIS A 134 -7.41 -24.98 12.92
N ASN A 135 -7.63 -24.28 14.03
CA ASN A 135 -7.69 -22.84 14.07
C ASN A 135 -6.27 -22.24 14.11
N ILE A 136 -5.74 -21.86 12.94
CA ILE A 136 -4.40 -21.24 12.79
C ILE A 136 -4.35 -19.82 13.39
N ASN A 137 -5.48 -19.29 13.88
CA ASN A 137 -5.62 -17.92 14.36
C ASN A 137 -5.44 -17.75 15.89
N GLU A 138 -4.85 -18.71 16.60
CA GLU A 138 -4.45 -18.49 18.00
C GLU A 138 -3.34 -17.43 18.06
N SER A 139 -3.65 -16.30 18.71
CA SER A 139 -2.70 -15.20 18.86
C SER A 139 -1.58 -15.62 19.81
N PRO A 140 -0.29 -15.47 19.45
CA PRO A 140 0.82 -15.79 20.35
C PRO A 140 0.86 -14.89 21.59
N PHE A 141 0.08 -13.81 21.63
CA PHE A 141 0.05 -12.82 22.69
C PHE A 141 -0.82 -13.21 23.91
N ASP A 142 -1.61 -14.29 23.85
CA ASP A 142 -2.38 -14.81 25.01
C ASP A 142 -1.55 -15.75 25.92
N MET A 143 -0.26 -15.94 25.62
CA MET A 143 0.68 -16.69 26.45
C MET A 143 1.18 -15.84 27.63
N ASP A 144 0.51 -15.97 28.79
CA ASP A 144 0.92 -15.36 30.07
C ASP A 144 2.33 -15.81 30.46
N THR A 145 3.32 -15.00 30.10
CA THR A 145 4.73 -15.35 30.17
C THR A 145 5.55 -14.21 30.73
N THR A 146 6.46 -14.53 31.65
CA THR A 146 7.38 -13.55 32.22
C THR A 146 8.26 -12.93 31.14
N LYS A 147 8.23 -11.60 31.05
CA LYS A 147 9.18 -10.78 30.29
C LYS A 147 10.59 -10.95 30.83
N LEU A 148 11.56 -11.00 29.93
CA LEU A 148 12.98 -11.17 30.19
C LEU A 148 13.66 -9.82 30.43
N ASN A 149 14.64 -9.78 31.34
CA ASN A 149 15.53 -8.62 31.46
C ASN A 149 16.59 -8.73 30.34
N LEU A 150 16.30 -8.10 29.19
CA LEU A 150 17.15 -8.11 28.00
C LEU A 150 17.20 -6.75 27.30
N ARG A 151 18.41 -6.22 27.08
CA ARG A 151 18.69 -5.10 26.19
C ARG A 151 18.94 -5.66 24.79
N ILE A 152 18.10 -5.34 23.81
CA ILE A 152 18.18 -5.93 22.46
C ILE A 152 18.47 -4.85 21.42
N LEU A 153 19.49 -5.08 20.59
CA LEU A 153 19.74 -4.31 19.37
C LEU A 153 19.12 -5.06 18.18
N LEU A 154 18.24 -4.40 17.43
CA LEU A 154 17.70 -4.87 16.16
C LEU A 154 18.28 -3.99 15.04
N ILE A 155 19.03 -4.59 14.12
CA ILE A 155 19.55 -3.88 12.94
C ILE A 155 18.64 -4.21 11.75
N ASP A 156 17.99 -3.18 11.22
CA ASP A 156 17.13 -3.24 10.03
C ASP A 156 17.98 -3.11 8.75
N ASN A 157 17.83 -4.05 7.83
CA ASN A 157 18.44 -4.03 6.51
C ASN A 157 17.40 -3.59 5.46
N HIS A 158 16.61 -2.56 5.77
CA HIS A 158 15.59 -1.96 4.91
C HIS A 158 14.49 -2.94 4.45
N ASP A 159 14.07 -3.87 5.33
CA ASP A 159 12.98 -4.81 5.01
C ASP A 159 11.60 -4.31 5.45
N SER A 160 10.57 -4.77 4.76
CA SER A 160 9.16 -4.54 5.11
C SER A 160 8.58 -5.58 6.06
N TYR A 161 9.40 -6.38 6.75
CA TYR A 161 8.96 -7.23 7.86
C TYR A 161 9.69 -6.96 9.19
N THR A 162 10.68 -6.05 9.25
CA THR A 162 11.47 -5.80 10.47
C THR A 162 10.62 -5.36 11.68
N TYR A 163 9.56 -4.58 11.48
CA TYR A 163 8.66 -4.22 12.59
C TYR A 163 7.78 -5.39 13.07
N ASN A 164 7.64 -6.48 12.29
CA ASN A 164 7.06 -7.72 12.80
C ASN A 164 8.00 -8.44 13.79
N LEU A 165 9.31 -8.42 13.53
CA LEU A 165 10.31 -8.90 14.51
C LEU A 165 10.23 -8.04 15.78
N TYR A 166 10.29 -6.72 15.65
CA TYR A 166 10.18 -5.76 16.76
C TYR A 166 8.92 -5.99 17.60
N GLN A 167 7.75 -6.12 16.97
CA GLN A 167 6.47 -6.36 17.66
C GLN A 167 6.48 -7.67 18.45
N TYR A 168 7.05 -8.75 17.92
CA TYR A 168 7.19 -10.02 18.65
C TYR A 168 8.18 -9.90 19.82
N ILE A 169 9.42 -9.46 19.60
CA ILE A 169 10.46 -9.44 20.64
C ILE A 169 10.17 -8.39 21.74
N SER A 170 9.48 -7.30 21.43
CA SER A 170 9.02 -6.31 22.42
C SER A 170 7.94 -6.85 23.37
N THR A 171 7.24 -7.94 23.03
CA THR A 171 6.42 -8.67 24.02
C THR A 171 7.27 -9.49 24.99
N MET A 172 8.48 -9.92 24.58
CA MET A 172 9.32 -10.85 25.32
C MET A 172 10.28 -10.18 26.32
N THR A 173 10.67 -8.92 26.12
CA THR A 173 11.60 -8.19 27.03
C THR A 173 10.91 -7.12 27.90
N THR A 174 11.52 -6.75 29.03
CA THR A 174 11.14 -5.59 29.86
C THR A 174 11.67 -4.25 29.35
N HIS A 175 12.73 -4.22 28.55
CA HIS A 175 13.34 -2.99 28.03
C HIS A 175 12.80 -2.66 26.63
N PRO A 176 12.79 -1.38 26.22
CA PRO A 176 12.63 -1.04 24.81
C PRO A 176 13.70 -1.72 23.96
N VAL A 177 13.30 -2.20 22.78
CA VAL A 177 14.22 -2.73 21.77
C VAL A 177 14.78 -1.54 20.98
N HIS A 178 16.10 -1.45 20.89
CA HIS A 178 16.76 -0.38 20.14
C HIS A 178 16.85 -0.81 18.66
N VAL A 179 16.23 -0.04 17.76
CA VAL A 179 16.22 -0.31 16.32
C VAL A 179 17.09 0.72 15.61
N ILE A 180 17.95 0.28 14.69
CA ILE A 180 18.74 1.15 13.80
C ILE A 180 18.73 0.59 12.37
N MET A 181 18.81 1.45 11.36
CA MET A 181 19.09 1.01 9.99
C MET A 181 20.56 0.60 9.85
N ASN A 182 20.86 -0.37 8.98
CA ASN A 182 22.22 -0.89 8.80
C ASN A 182 23.22 0.15 8.28
N ASP A 183 22.74 1.21 7.63
CA ASP A 183 23.49 2.33 7.06
C ASP A 183 23.33 3.66 7.83
N ALA A 184 22.63 3.65 8.98
CA ALA A 184 22.43 4.85 9.82
C ALA A 184 23.75 5.48 10.34
N TYR A 185 24.86 4.74 10.27
CA TYR A 185 26.20 5.18 10.64
C TYR A 185 27.21 4.87 9.53
N SER A 186 28.07 5.85 9.22
CA SER A 186 29.13 5.70 8.21
C SER A 186 30.19 4.66 8.55
N SER A 187 30.32 4.27 9.83
CA SER A 187 31.20 3.21 10.29
C SER A 187 30.70 2.57 11.59
N TYR A 188 31.24 1.40 11.93
CA TYR A 188 31.02 0.75 13.22
C TYR A 188 31.56 1.62 14.38
N GLU A 189 32.68 2.30 14.15
CA GLU A 189 33.30 3.22 15.10
C GLU A 189 32.38 4.42 15.42
N ASP A 190 31.72 5.02 14.43
CA ASP A 190 30.77 6.12 14.63
C ASP A 190 29.55 5.68 15.46
N PHE A 191 29.05 4.45 15.24
CA PHE A 191 27.98 3.87 16.04
C PHE A 191 28.39 3.68 17.51
N ILE A 192 29.58 3.11 17.78
CA ILE A 192 30.07 2.98 19.16
C ILE A 192 30.24 4.35 19.84
N ILE A 193 30.72 5.36 19.10
CA ILE A 193 30.88 6.73 19.62
C ILE A 193 29.52 7.35 19.96
N SER A 194 28.45 7.09 19.19
CA SER A 194 27.11 7.63 19.49
C SER A 194 26.53 7.05 20.78
N LEU A 195 26.74 5.74 21.03
CA LEU A 195 26.32 5.05 22.26
C LEU A 195 27.03 5.59 23.51
N GLY A 196 28.30 5.97 23.40
CA GLY A 196 29.05 6.56 24.51
C GLY A 196 28.74 8.05 24.76
N SER A 197 28.47 8.81 23.71
CA SER A 197 28.34 10.28 23.76
C SER A 197 27.06 10.77 24.46
N SER A 198 26.01 9.95 24.49
CA SER A 198 24.74 10.25 25.19
C SER A 198 24.88 10.30 26.73
N SER A 199 26.01 9.87 27.29
CA SER A 199 26.25 9.87 28.75
C SER A 199 26.70 11.20 29.36
N THR A 200 27.06 12.22 28.56
CA THR A 200 27.52 13.53 29.09
C THR A 200 27.07 14.71 28.22
N SER A 201 26.27 15.63 28.78
CA SER A 201 25.79 16.82 28.05
C SER A 201 26.89 17.86 27.77
N PRO A 202 27.26 18.14 26.50
CA PRO A 202 28.27 19.15 26.18
C PRO A 202 27.67 20.55 26.20
N THR A 203 27.81 21.27 27.33
CA THR A 203 27.41 22.68 27.42
C THR A 203 28.42 23.57 26.70
N THR A 204 28.30 23.67 25.37
CA THR A 204 29.20 24.47 24.53
C THR A 204 28.49 25.74 24.03
N THR A 205 28.61 26.82 24.79
CA THR A 205 28.40 28.17 24.25
C THR A 205 29.46 28.46 23.19
N CYS A 206 29.06 28.66 21.94
CA CYS A 206 29.97 28.99 20.84
C CYS A 206 30.69 30.33 21.10
N ASN A 207 31.95 30.27 21.52
CA ASN A 207 32.81 31.44 21.64
C ASN A 207 33.81 31.41 20.48
N THR A 208 33.58 32.21 19.45
CA THR A 208 34.39 32.23 18.23
C THR A 208 35.78 32.80 18.50
N ASN A 209 36.83 31.99 18.32
CA ASN A 209 38.16 32.45 17.93
C ASN A 209 38.92 31.32 17.22
N ASN A 210 39.74 31.71 16.24
CA ASN A 210 40.68 30.78 15.60
C ASN A 210 41.75 30.35 16.61
N ASP A 211 42.10 29.07 16.63
CA ASP A 211 43.52 28.68 16.67
C ASP A 211 43.72 27.29 16.07
N ASN A 212 44.71 27.16 15.19
CA ASN A 212 45.09 25.89 14.58
C ASN A 212 45.86 25.03 15.59
N SER A 213 45.17 24.13 16.29
CA SER A 213 45.80 23.09 17.11
C SER A 213 45.42 21.71 16.60
N SER A 214 46.42 20.89 16.31
CA SER A 214 46.24 19.51 15.87
C SER A 214 45.84 18.64 17.06
N ILE A 215 44.55 18.33 17.18
CA ILE A 215 44.03 17.41 18.21
C ILE A 215 44.72 16.06 18.02
N THR A 216 45.62 15.75 18.93
CA THR A 216 46.36 14.50 18.95
C THR A 216 45.61 13.55 19.86
N TYR A 217 44.82 12.64 19.30
CA TYR A 217 44.10 11.66 20.08
C TYR A 217 45.09 10.79 20.86
N HIS A 218 44.96 10.77 22.18
CA HIS A 218 45.64 9.79 23.01
C HIS A 218 44.88 8.46 22.91
N ASN A 219 45.51 7.46 22.29
CA ASN A 219 45.03 6.08 22.33
C ASN A 219 44.99 5.62 23.79
N ASN A 220 43.79 5.50 24.36
CA ASN A 220 43.51 4.59 25.46
C ASN A 220 42.92 3.32 24.84
N ASP A 221 43.54 2.16 25.05
CA ASP A 221 43.10 0.87 24.48
C ASP A 221 41.82 0.30 25.15
N ASN A 222 40.94 1.17 25.65
CA ASN A 222 39.59 0.83 26.10
C ASN A 222 38.65 0.85 24.89
N THR A 223 38.70 -0.20 24.06
CA THR A 223 37.68 -0.42 23.04
C THR A 223 36.34 -0.68 23.71
N GLN A 224 35.39 0.25 23.57
CA GLN A 224 34.01 0.02 23.96
C GLN A 224 33.42 -1.08 23.06
N GLN A 225 32.84 -2.11 23.67
CA GLN A 225 32.25 -3.28 23.00
C GLN A 225 30.73 -3.26 23.18
N LEU A 226 29.97 -3.85 22.25
CA LEU A 226 28.51 -3.73 22.24
C LEU A 226 27.85 -4.46 23.43
N ASP A 227 28.52 -5.43 24.05
CA ASP A 227 28.09 -6.13 25.26
C ASP A 227 27.89 -5.19 26.47
N GLN A 228 28.59 -4.05 26.48
CA GLN A 228 28.41 -2.99 27.48
C GLN A 228 27.02 -2.34 27.38
N TYR A 229 26.42 -2.31 26.18
CA TYR A 229 25.15 -1.61 25.89
C TYR A 229 23.98 -2.57 25.64
N PHE A 230 24.23 -3.74 25.05
CA PHE A 230 23.22 -4.72 24.63
C PHE A 230 23.56 -6.13 25.11
N ASP A 231 22.54 -6.97 25.25
CA ASP A 231 22.65 -8.36 25.71
C ASP A 231 22.57 -9.37 24.55
N CYS A 232 21.99 -8.96 23.42
CA CYS A 232 22.03 -9.67 22.14
C CYS A 232 21.74 -8.73 20.96
N ILE A 233 22.07 -9.20 19.75
CA ILE A 233 21.79 -8.54 18.48
C ILE A 233 20.88 -9.43 17.62
N ILE A 234 19.89 -8.83 16.96
CA ILE A 234 19.11 -9.45 15.90
C ILE A 234 19.39 -8.67 14.60
N LEU A 235 19.70 -9.39 13.53
CA LEU A 235 19.88 -8.85 12.19
C LEU A 235 18.67 -9.25 11.36
N SER A 236 17.91 -8.27 10.87
CA SER A 236 16.67 -8.50 10.12
C SER A 236 16.91 -9.16 8.75
N PRO A 237 15.84 -9.56 8.03
CA PRO A 237 15.88 -9.68 6.59
C PRO A 237 16.22 -8.34 5.90
N GLY A 238 16.44 -8.39 4.59
CA GLY A 238 16.66 -7.23 3.73
C GLY A 238 16.65 -7.65 2.26
N PRO A 239 16.59 -6.70 1.32
CA PRO A 239 16.89 -6.94 -0.09
C PRO A 239 18.41 -6.98 -0.34
N GLY A 240 18.83 -7.39 -1.54
CA GLY A 240 20.23 -7.38 -1.96
C GLY A 240 21.03 -8.60 -1.47
N GLN A 241 22.36 -8.46 -1.35
CA GLN A 241 23.24 -9.59 -1.01
C GLN A 241 24.52 -9.21 -0.22
N PRO A 242 25.02 -10.07 0.69
CA PRO A 242 26.17 -9.73 1.55
C PRO A 242 27.52 -9.47 0.87
N SER A 243 27.65 -9.85 -0.40
CA SER A 243 28.83 -9.56 -1.23
C SER A 243 28.89 -8.11 -1.73
N HIS A 244 27.79 -7.36 -1.63
CA HIS A 244 27.79 -5.92 -1.84
C HIS A 244 27.93 -5.19 -0.50
N ALA A 245 28.86 -4.25 -0.40
CA ALA A 245 29.08 -3.50 0.83
C ALA A 245 27.97 -2.47 1.13
N ALA A 246 27.26 -1.99 0.11
CA ALA A 246 26.17 -1.03 0.26
C ALA A 246 24.97 -1.66 0.98
N ASP A 247 24.56 -2.85 0.54
CA ASP A 247 23.40 -3.61 1.02
C ASP A 247 23.48 -3.98 2.52
N MET A 248 24.68 -3.91 3.13
CA MET A 248 24.95 -4.40 4.48
C MET A 248 25.35 -3.34 5.52
N GLY A 249 25.78 -2.15 5.10
CA GLY A 249 26.28 -1.10 6.00
C GLY A 249 27.25 -1.62 7.08
N ILE A 250 26.93 -1.39 8.37
CA ILE A 250 27.78 -1.80 9.50
C ILE A 250 27.71 -3.31 9.83
N VAL A 251 26.74 -4.07 9.30
CA VAL A 251 26.40 -5.42 9.79
C VAL A 251 27.55 -6.42 9.67
N LEU A 252 28.35 -6.35 8.60
CA LEU A 252 29.49 -7.26 8.44
C LEU A 252 30.58 -7.03 9.51
N GLU A 253 30.75 -5.79 9.98
CA GLU A 253 31.67 -5.47 11.08
C GLU A 253 31.07 -5.84 12.44
N VAL A 254 29.76 -5.67 12.63
CA VAL A 254 29.04 -6.13 13.84
C VAL A 254 29.27 -7.62 14.07
N ILE A 255 29.11 -8.46 13.03
CA ILE A 255 29.36 -9.91 13.13
C ILE A 255 30.84 -10.23 13.41
N ARG A 256 31.78 -9.53 12.75
CA ARG A 256 33.23 -9.80 12.88
C ARG A 256 33.81 -9.43 14.25
N ARG A 257 33.24 -8.42 14.92
CA ARG A 257 33.85 -7.78 16.10
C ARG A 257 33.26 -8.21 17.45
N ASN A 258 32.14 -8.93 17.46
CA ASN A 258 31.40 -9.26 18.68
C ASN A 258 31.28 -10.79 18.85
N ASP A 259 32.39 -11.45 19.19
CA ASP A 259 32.52 -12.92 19.26
C ASP A 259 31.86 -13.57 20.49
N LYS A 260 31.46 -12.77 21.48
CA LYS A 260 30.84 -13.19 22.74
C LYS A 260 29.37 -12.79 22.88
N LEU A 261 28.85 -11.96 21.98
CA LEU A 261 27.50 -11.40 22.09
C LEU A 261 26.54 -12.29 21.27
N PRO A 262 25.43 -12.80 21.82
CA PRO A 262 24.48 -13.60 21.04
C PRO A 262 23.95 -12.83 19.82
N ILE A 263 24.09 -13.42 18.63
CA ILE A 263 23.58 -12.84 17.36
C ILE A 263 22.60 -13.82 16.71
N LEU A 264 21.42 -13.33 16.32
CA LEU A 264 20.47 -14.03 15.45
C LEU A 264 20.36 -13.32 14.10
N GLY A 265 20.78 -13.97 13.01
CA GLY A 265 20.55 -13.49 11.65
C GLY A 265 19.29 -14.07 11.02
N VAL A 266 18.38 -13.23 10.52
CA VAL A 266 17.16 -13.65 9.82
C VAL A 266 17.31 -13.35 8.32
N CYS A 267 17.06 -14.34 7.47
CA CYS A 267 17.14 -14.25 6.01
C CYS A 267 18.45 -13.62 5.49
N LEU A 268 18.48 -12.32 5.13
CA LEU A 268 19.73 -11.63 4.76
C LEU A 268 20.75 -11.64 5.91
N GLY A 269 20.32 -11.49 7.16
CA GLY A 269 21.18 -11.66 8.34
C GLY A 269 21.79 -13.07 8.47
N HIS A 270 21.06 -14.11 8.07
CA HIS A 270 21.59 -15.49 7.98
C HIS A 270 22.65 -15.60 6.87
N GLN A 271 22.40 -14.97 5.72
CA GLN A 271 23.35 -14.94 4.61
C GLN A 271 24.63 -14.16 4.97
N ALA A 272 24.50 -13.04 5.70
CA ALA A 272 25.61 -12.25 6.19
C ALA A 272 26.50 -13.03 7.16
N LEU A 273 25.91 -13.82 8.07
CA LEU A 273 26.65 -14.77 8.92
C LEU A 273 27.39 -15.81 8.06
N GLY A 274 26.71 -16.42 7.08
CA GLY A 274 27.33 -17.36 6.15
C GLY A 274 28.55 -16.77 5.42
N TYR A 275 28.39 -15.56 4.88
CA TYR A 275 29.42 -14.83 4.15
C TYR A 275 30.62 -14.43 5.03
N VAL A 276 30.38 -13.91 6.24
CA VAL A 276 31.45 -13.53 7.17
C VAL A 276 32.28 -14.74 7.60
N TYR A 277 31.65 -15.91 7.79
CA TYR A 277 32.35 -17.17 8.10
C TYR A 277 32.73 -17.99 6.84
N GLY A 278 32.94 -17.32 5.71
CA GLY A 278 33.64 -17.87 4.55
C GLY A 278 32.83 -18.84 3.68
N LYS A 279 31.49 -18.85 3.77
CA LYS A 279 30.63 -19.55 2.80
C LYS A 279 30.25 -18.65 1.64
N GLU A 280 30.06 -19.27 0.48
CA GLU A 280 29.44 -18.63 -0.67
C GLU A 280 27.94 -18.43 -0.41
N VAL A 281 27.42 -17.24 -0.75
CA VAL A 281 25.98 -16.99 -0.86
C VAL A 281 25.65 -17.02 -2.35
N LYS A 282 24.73 -17.89 -2.75
CA LYS A 282 24.40 -18.13 -4.16
C LYS A 282 22.90 -18.29 -4.39
N LEU A 283 22.47 -18.22 -5.65
CA LEU A 283 21.09 -18.46 -6.05
C LEU A 283 20.58 -19.82 -5.57
N SER A 284 19.38 -19.82 -5.00
CA SER A 284 18.63 -21.02 -4.59
C SER A 284 18.53 -22.02 -5.76
N PRO A 285 18.83 -23.32 -5.55
CA PRO A 285 18.73 -24.34 -6.61
C PRO A 285 17.29 -24.60 -7.05
N CYS A 286 16.30 -24.13 -6.30
CA CYS A 286 14.88 -24.15 -6.66
C CYS A 286 14.38 -22.82 -7.26
N GLY A 287 15.26 -21.82 -7.43
CA GLY A 287 14.89 -20.44 -7.73
C GLY A 287 14.32 -19.69 -6.51
N PRO A 288 13.83 -18.45 -6.71
CA PRO A 288 13.20 -17.64 -5.68
C PRO A 288 11.98 -18.32 -5.03
N VAL A 289 11.87 -18.23 -3.71
CA VAL A 289 10.73 -18.76 -2.95
C VAL A 289 10.23 -17.67 -2.00
N HIS A 290 9.14 -17.00 -2.42
CA HIS A 290 8.57 -15.81 -1.78
C HIS A 290 7.10 -16.03 -1.44
N GLY A 291 6.68 -15.77 -0.19
CA GLY A 291 5.30 -15.94 0.28
C GLY A 291 4.85 -17.40 0.39
N LEU A 292 5.77 -18.36 0.28
CA LEU A 292 5.46 -19.80 0.21
C LEU A 292 5.85 -20.51 1.50
N MET A 293 4.99 -21.45 1.92
CA MET A 293 5.30 -22.39 2.99
C MET A 293 6.36 -23.39 2.54
N SER A 294 7.25 -23.76 3.45
CA SER A 294 8.15 -24.91 3.30
C SER A 294 8.31 -25.63 4.62
N SER A 295 8.46 -26.96 4.56
CA SER A 295 8.73 -27.77 5.74
C SER A 295 10.22 -27.74 6.08
N VAL A 296 10.53 -27.56 7.37
CA VAL A 296 11.88 -27.48 7.93
C VAL A 296 12.06 -28.61 8.94
N VAL A 297 13.16 -29.35 8.79
CA VAL A 297 13.61 -30.40 9.71
C VAL A 297 14.97 -30.00 10.28
N PHE A 298 15.17 -30.16 11.58
CA PHE A 298 16.43 -29.83 12.26
C PHE A 298 17.14 -31.07 12.82
N ASN A 299 18.39 -30.92 13.26
CA ASN A 299 19.07 -31.97 13.99
C ASN A 299 18.65 -31.97 15.47
N GLU A 300 17.90 -32.98 15.88
CA GLU A 300 18.08 -33.55 17.23
C GLU A 300 19.55 -34.00 17.37
N SER A 301 20.12 -33.86 18.57
CA SER A 301 21.55 -34.04 18.81
C SER A 301 22.03 -35.46 18.44
N ARG A 302 22.95 -35.56 17.49
CA ARG A 302 23.64 -36.82 17.13
C ARG A 302 24.28 -37.47 18.34
N SER A 303 23.69 -38.55 18.84
CA SER A 303 24.31 -39.49 19.78
C SER A 303 25.25 -40.46 19.06
N SER A 304 26.21 -39.92 18.29
CA SER A 304 27.27 -40.73 17.66
C SER A 304 28.40 -41.01 18.65
N PHE A 305 28.10 -41.84 19.66
CA PHE A 305 29.11 -42.66 20.30
C PHE A 305 29.41 -43.83 19.36
N ASP A 306 30.54 -43.77 18.66
CA ASP A 306 31.25 -44.99 18.25
C ASP A 306 32.03 -45.49 19.47
N ASP A 307 31.97 -46.81 19.74
CA ASP A 307 32.63 -47.42 20.91
C ASP A 307 34.17 -47.41 20.77
N HIS A 308 34.83 -46.37 21.30
CA HIS A 308 36.26 -46.41 21.63
C HIS A 308 36.54 -45.96 23.07
N ASP A 309 37.22 -46.86 23.80
CA ASP A 309 37.41 -46.87 25.26
C ASP A 309 38.70 -46.12 25.65
N ASP A 310 38.64 -44.79 25.55
CA ASP A 310 39.74 -43.87 25.85
C ASP A 310 39.40 -43.00 27.08
N GLY A 311 39.16 -43.67 28.22
CA GLY A 311 38.51 -43.08 29.40
C GLY A 311 39.21 -41.88 30.05
N TYR A 312 38.49 -40.76 30.13
CA TYR A 312 38.70 -39.70 31.13
C TYR A 312 37.33 -39.16 31.60
N GLU A 313 37.06 -39.21 32.90
CA GLU A 313 35.79 -38.77 33.47
C GLU A 313 35.72 -37.24 33.58
N THR A 314 34.62 -36.63 33.13
CA THR A 314 33.63 -35.95 34.00
C THR A 314 32.58 -35.23 33.13
N ILE A 315 31.38 -35.81 33.02
CA ILE A 315 30.18 -35.10 32.57
C ILE A 315 29.07 -35.44 33.58
N THR A 316 28.53 -34.43 34.25
CA THR A 316 27.39 -34.59 35.16
C THR A 316 26.06 -34.68 34.39
N GLN A 317 25.04 -35.25 35.03
CA GLN A 317 23.75 -35.57 34.43
C GLN A 317 22.98 -34.33 33.93
N GLU A 318 22.00 -34.59 33.06
CA GLU A 318 20.88 -33.69 32.67
C GLU A 318 21.27 -32.43 31.86
N ASP A 319 21.67 -32.64 30.60
CA ASP A 319 20.84 -32.22 29.45
C ASP A 319 21.45 -32.66 28.11
N THR A 320 20.68 -33.37 27.28
CA THR A 320 21.03 -33.60 25.87
C THR A 320 20.64 -32.34 25.08
N PRO A 321 21.57 -31.63 24.42
CA PRO A 321 21.24 -30.35 23.79
C PRO A 321 20.47 -30.55 22.48
N THR A 322 19.14 -30.70 22.58
CA THR A 322 18.23 -30.20 21.54
C THR A 322 18.68 -28.78 21.20
N CYS A 323 18.91 -28.46 19.92
CA CYS A 323 19.42 -27.15 19.54
C CYS A 323 18.53 -26.06 20.16
N GLN A 324 19.10 -25.25 21.07
CA GLN A 324 18.29 -24.45 22.01
C GLN A 324 17.30 -23.51 21.30
N LEU A 325 17.68 -23.02 20.11
CA LEU A 325 16.86 -22.26 19.16
C LEU A 325 15.51 -22.95 18.79
N PHE A 326 15.51 -24.28 18.64
CA PHE A 326 14.35 -25.09 18.23
C PHE A 326 13.68 -25.85 19.40
N ARG A 327 14.13 -25.64 20.64
CA ARG A 327 13.58 -26.28 21.85
C ARG A 327 12.05 -26.11 21.91
N GLY A 328 11.31 -27.23 22.01
CA GLY A 328 9.85 -27.23 22.09
C GLY A 328 9.10 -27.12 20.75
N LEU A 329 9.81 -26.97 19.61
CA LEU A 329 9.21 -27.13 18.30
C LEU A 329 9.12 -28.62 17.91
N PRO A 330 8.13 -29.02 17.11
CA PRO A 330 8.11 -30.36 16.52
C PRO A 330 9.26 -30.51 15.52
N GLN A 331 9.86 -31.71 15.49
CA GLN A 331 11.02 -32.08 14.66
C GLN A 331 10.88 -31.78 13.16
N GLU A 332 9.65 -31.67 12.67
CA GLU A 332 9.30 -31.12 11.36
C GLU A 332 8.25 -30.01 11.55
N PHE A 333 8.52 -28.80 11.05
CA PHE A 333 7.60 -27.66 11.15
C PHE A 333 7.59 -26.78 9.89
N ASN A 334 6.47 -26.11 9.63
CA ASN A 334 6.32 -25.25 8.45
C ASN A 334 6.76 -23.80 8.72
N VAL A 335 7.45 -23.19 7.75
CA VAL A 335 7.91 -21.80 7.79
C VAL A 335 7.60 -21.07 6.49
N VAL A 336 7.51 -19.75 6.53
CA VAL A 336 7.43 -18.88 5.35
C VAL A 336 8.82 -18.43 4.90
N ARG A 337 9.00 -18.41 3.58
CA ARG A 337 10.24 -18.02 2.91
C ARG A 337 10.02 -16.77 2.06
N TYR A 338 10.96 -15.83 2.16
CA TYR A 338 11.14 -14.70 1.24
C TYR A 338 12.62 -14.58 0.87
N HIS A 339 13.15 -15.56 0.13
CA HIS A 339 14.55 -15.50 -0.34
C HIS A 339 14.79 -16.11 -1.73
N SER A 340 15.68 -15.45 -2.48
CA SER A 340 16.26 -15.93 -3.74
C SER A 340 17.66 -16.55 -3.59
N LEU A 341 18.37 -16.15 -2.53
CA LEU A 341 19.75 -16.55 -2.25
C LEU A 341 19.82 -17.52 -1.05
N VAL A 342 20.87 -18.33 -0.98
CA VAL A 342 21.12 -19.32 0.08
C VAL A 342 22.61 -19.39 0.42
N VAL A 343 22.92 -19.68 1.68
CA VAL A 343 24.28 -20.03 2.11
C VAL A 343 24.62 -21.44 1.63
N ASP A 344 25.72 -21.59 0.90
CA ASP A 344 26.11 -22.88 0.34
C ASP A 344 26.90 -23.75 1.33
N PHE A 345 26.48 -25.02 1.43
CA PHE A 345 27.19 -26.09 2.11
C PHE A 345 27.49 -27.28 1.17
N SER A 346 27.06 -27.26 -0.09
CA SER A 346 27.23 -28.38 -1.03
C SER A 346 28.69 -28.66 -1.43
N THR A 347 29.58 -27.70 -1.24
CA THR A 347 31.02 -27.82 -1.50
C THR A 347 31.79 -28.62 -0.44
N THR A 348 31.19 -29.02 0.68
CA THR A 348 31.89 -29.78 1.74
C THR A 348 31.95 -31.30 1.51
N THR A 349 31.44 -31.82 0.39
CA THR A 349 31.44 -33.27 0.08
C THR A 349 32.28 -33.63 -1.15
N ASP A 350 33.61 -33.59 -1.01
CA ASP A 350 34.51 -34.43 -1.83
C ASP A 350 35.90 -34.73 -1.18
N ASN A 351 36.22 -34.14 -0.03
CA ASN A 351 37.38 -34.55 0.76
C ASN A 351 37.08 -35.84 1.55
N LYS A 352 37.88 -36.89 1.34
CA LYS A 352 37.81 -38.16 2.09
C LYS A 352 38.60 -38.16 3.40
N ASP A 353 39.35 -37.09 3.64
CA ASP A 353 40.01 -36.77 4.89
C ASP A 353 39.20 -35.65 5.57
N GLY A 354 38.92 -35.81 6.87
CA GLY A 354 37.93 -34.99 7.59
C GLY A 354 38.36 -33.56 7.85
N ASP A 355 38.21 -32.67 6.87
CA ASP A 355 38.49 -31.24 7.01
C ASP A 355 37.36 -30.51 7.77
N ASP A 356 37.44 -30.49 9.10
CA ASP A 356 36.48 -29.80 9.98
C ASP A 356 36.66 -28.26 10.01
N SER A 357 37.38 -27.70 9.04
CA SER A 357 37.79 -26.28 8.93
C SER A 357 36.66 -25.25 8.96
N SER A 358 35.43 -25.67 8.66
CA SER A 358 34.23 -24.81 8.67
C SER A 358 33.90 -24.33 10.09
N GLU A 359 33.99 -23.03 10.35
CA GLU A 359 33.67 -22.46 11.67
C GLU A 359 32.15 -22.42 11.97
N ILE A 360 31.32 -22.48 10.91
CA ILE A 360 29.87 -22.66 11.00
C ILE A 360 29.42 -24.03 10.50
N GLU A 361 28.28 -24.51 10.99
CA GLU A 361 27.64 -25.75 10.57
C GLU A 361 26.13 -25.56 10.35
N PRO A 362 25.51 -26.31 9.41
CA PRO A 362 24.07 -26.28 9.20
C PRO A 362 23.37 -27.13 10.26
N ILE A 363 22.24 -26.65 10.77
CA ILE A 363 21.45 -27.27 11.85
C ILE A 363 19.99 -27.53 11.49
N ALA A 364 19.49 -26.96 10.39
CA ALA A 364 18.18 -27.26 9.84
C ALA A 364 18.15 -27.16 8.31
N TRP A 365 17.23 -27.91 7.67
CA TRP A 365 17.11 -28.02 6.21
C TRP A 365 15.66 -28.07 5.73
N CYS A 366 15.46 -27.71 4.47
CA CYS A 366 14.26 -27.96 3.68
C CYS A 366 14.66 -28.77 2.45
N THR A 367 13.87 -29.80 2.09
CA THR A 367 14.06 -30.49 0.82
C THR A 367 13.60 -29.62 -0.33
N GLY A 368 14.54 -29.08 -1.11
CA GLY A 368 14.24 -28.36 -2.34
C GLY A 368 13.66 -29.30 -3.40
N ILE A 369 12.38 -29.12 -3.72
CA ILE A 369 11.74 -29.69 -4.91
C ILE A 369 11.74 -28.62 -5.99
N ASN A 370 12.33 -28.92 -7.15
CA ASN A 370 12.18 -28.07 -8.33
C ASN A 370 11.03 -28.62 -9.18
N GLU A 371 9.83 -28.04 -9.03
CA GLU A 371 8.63 -28.47 -9.77
C GLU A 371 8.79 -28.37 -11.30
N SER A 372 9.69 -27.49 -11.77
CA SER A 372 10.00 -27.36 -13.20
C SER A 372 10.97 -28.42 -13.74
N ASN A 373 11.62 -29.21 -12.87
CA ASN A 373 12.52 -30.30 -13.25
C ASN A 373 12.54 -31.45 -12.21
N PRO A 374 11.62 -32.44 -12.33
CA PRO A 374 11.53 -33.58 -11.42
C PRO A 374 12.77 -34.50 -11.37
N ASP A 375 13.63 -34.48 -12.41
CA ASP A 375 14.87 -35.25 -12.46
C ASP A 375 16.02 -34.57 -11.70
N CYS A 376 15.80 -33.37 -11.13
CA CYS A 376 16.78 -32.67 -10.32
C CYS A 376 16.95 -33.36 -8.95
N THR A 377 18.19 -33.63 -8.57
CA THR A 377 18.53 -34.24 -7.28
C THR A 377 17.97 -33.42 -6.11
N ARG A 378 17.36 -34.07 -5.11
CA ARG A 378 16.88 -33.40 -3.88
C ARG A 378 18.01 -32.58 -3.24
N HIS A 379 17.93 -31.26 -3.36
CA HIS A 379 18.90 -30.36 -2.75
C HIS A 379 18.39 -29.96 -1.36
N ASN A 380 19.11 -30.37 -0.31
CA ASN A 380 18.83 -29.90 1.04
C ASN A 380 19.30 -28.45 1.15
N ILE A 381 18.35 -27.50 1.12
CA ILE A 381 18.63 -26.09 1.34
C ILE A 381 18.92 -25.91 2.84
N CYS A 382 20.00 -25.20 3.18
CA CYS A 382 20.27 -24.82 4.57
C CYS A 382 19.20 -23.82 5.03
N MET A 383 18.41 -24.21 6.03
CA MET A 383 17.34 -23.38 6.61
C MET A 383 17.74 -22.78 7.94
N ALA A 384 18.76 -23.32 8.61
CA ALA A 384 19.42 -22.65 9.72
C ALA A 384 20.87 -23.11 9.89
N LEU A 385 21.71 -22.20 10.38
CA LEU A 385 23.12 -22.43 10.71
C LEU A 385 23.42 -21.98 12.16
N ARG A 386 24.49 -22.53 12.74
CA ARG A 386 25.14 -21.96 13.92
C ARG A 386 26.65 -21.89 13.74
N HIS A 387 27.28 -21.01 14.50
CA HIS A 387 28.72 -21.00 14.67
C HIS A 387 29.15 -22.00 15.76
N LYS A 388 30.31 -22.66 15.58
CA LYS A 388 30.78 -23.74 16.46
C LYS A 388 31.31 -23.28 17.83
N ARG A 389 31.68 -21.99 17.96
CA ARG A 389 32.28 -21.41 19.18
C ARG A 389 31.46 -20.24 19.73
N TYR A 390 31.42 -19.14 18.97
CA TYR A 390 30.61 -17.93 19.25
C TYR A 390 29.10 -18.23 19.29
N PRO A 391 28.31 -17.48 20.07
CA PRO A 391 26.86 -17.72 20.30
C PRO A 391 25.98 -17.24 19.12
N HIS A 392 26.41 -17.49 17.88
CA HIS A 392 25.78 -16.94 16.67
C HIS A 392 24.95 -17.99 15.95
N TYR A 393 23.71 -17.62 15.62
CA TYR A 393 22.71 -18.44 14.93
C TYR A 393 22.12 -17.68 13.76
N GLY A 394 21.61 -18.36 12.75
CA GLY A 394 20.81 -17.70 11.73
C GLY A 394 19.83 -18.62 11.01
N VAL A 395 18.70 -18.07 10.58
CA VAL A 395 17.59 -18.78 9.91
C VAL A 395 17.33 -18.23 8.50
N GLN A 396 17.19 -19.09 7.50
CA GLN A 396 16.89 -18.72 6.10
C GLN A 396 15.36 -18.69 5.83
N PHE A 397 14.59 -18.27 6.84
CA PHE A 397 13.14 -18.14 6.81
C PHE A 397 12.71 -17.03 7.76
N HIS A 398 11.43 -16.68 7.74
CA HIS A 398 10.89 -15.52 8.43
C HIS A 398 10.05 -15.95 9.65
N PRO A 399 10.63 -16.03 10.87
CA PRO A 399 9.90 -16.37 12.10
C PRO A 399 8.85 -15.33 12.49
N GLU A 400 8.96 -14.10 11.98
CA GLU A 400 8.02 -13.00 12.21
C GLU A 400 6.76 -13.07 11.32
N SER A 401 6.81 -13.83 10.21
CA SER A 401 5.70 -13.98 9.27
C SER A 401 4.48 -14.68 9.90
N ILE A 402 3.28 -14.20 9.57
CA ILE A 402 2.02 -14.76 10.09
C ILE A 402 1.82 -16.22 9.64
N GLY A 403 2.39 -16.62 8.49
CA GLY A 403 2.31 -18.01 8.02
C GLY A 403 3.25 -18.97 8.77
N THR A 404 4.35 -18.47 9.36
CA THR A 404 5.22 -19.25 10.26
C THR A 404 4.59 -19.37 11.66
N GLY A 405 3.80 -18.36 12.07
CA GLY A 405 2.95 -18.40 13.25
C GLY A 405 3.70 -18.70 14.56
N ILE A 406 3.09 -19.52 15.42
CA ILE A 406 3.59 -19.81 16.77
C ILE A 406 4.99 -20.44 16.78
N ALA A 407 5.38 -21.17 15.73
CA ALA A 407 6.72 -21.77 15.64
C ALA A 407 7.82 -20.69 15.55
N GLY A 408 7.56 -19.61 14.81
CA GLY A 408 8.48 -18.48 14.67
C GLY A 408 8.57 -17.64 15.94
N TYR A 409 7.44 -17.36 16.59
CA TYR A 409 7.40 -16.71 17.91
C TYR A 409 8.19 -17.51 18.97
N THR A 410 8.00 -18.84 18.99
CA THR A 410 8.71 -19.75 19.91
C THR A 410 10.22 -19.76 19.65
N LEU A 411 10.65 -19.75 18.38
CA LEU A 411 12.06 -19.67 17.99
C LEU A 411 12.72 -18.37 18.45
N LEU A 412 12.06 -17.23 18.24
CA LEU A 412 12.54 -15.93 18.71
C LEU A 412 12.63 -15.90 20.24
N ARG A 413 11.63 -16.46 20.94
CA ARG A 413 11.64 -16.58 22.40
C ARG A 413 12.79 -17.47 22.89
N ASN A 414 13.05 -18.61 22.24
CA ASN A 414 14.17 -19.49 22.55
C ASN A 414 15.51 -18.76 22.41
N PHE A 415 15.71 -17.95 21.36
CA PHE A 415 16.92 -17.14 21.21
C PHE A 415 17.05 -16.08 22.33
N CYS A 416 15.96 -15.40 22.69
CA CYS A 416 15.97 -14.44 23.81
C CYS A 416 16.29 -15.13 25.15
N GLU A 417 15.65 -16.27 25.46
CA GLU A 417 15.94 -17.01 26.69
C GLU A 417 17.38 -17.54 26.73
N PHE A 418 17.92 -18.01 25.59
CA PHE A 418 19.34 -18.34 25.43
C PHE A 418 20.24 -17.13 25.72
N ALA A 419 19.96 -15.96 25.14
CA ALA A 419 20.75 -14.75 25.38
C ALA A 419 20.73 -14.30 26.85
N HIS A 420 19.57 -14.42 27.52
CA HIS A 420 19.44 -14.09 28.94
C HIS A 420 20.25 -15.05 29.84
N GLN A 421 20.24 -16.35 29.51
CA GLN A 421 21.08 -17.35 30.19
C GLN A 421 22.57 -17.12 29.90
N TRP A 422 22.92 -16.80 28.66
CA TRP A 422 24.30 -16.50 28.24
C TRP A 422 24.88 -15.30 28.98
N ARG A 423 24.12 -14.19 29.07
CA ARG A 423 24.46 -13.02 29.91
C ARG A 423 24.65 -13.43 31.37
N SER A 424 23.74 -14.24 31.91
CA SER A 424 23.80 -14.69 33.32
C SER A 424 24.99 -15.61 33.64
N ALA A 425 25.56 -16.27 32.62
CA ALA A 425 26.73 -17.15 32.76
C ALA A 425 28.08 -16.44 32.51
N HIS A 426 28.08 -15.30 31.80
CA HIS A 426 29.32 -14.63 31.34
C HIS A 426 29.47 -13.17 31.79
N GLY A 427 28.47 -12.58 32.44
CA GLY A 427 28.48 -11.19 32.93
C GLY A 427 28.74 -11.03 34.43
N ASP A 428 29.26 -9.87 34.82
CA ASP A 428 29.42 -9.48 36.22
C ASP A 428 28.07 -9.16 36.90
N LYS A 429 28.07 -9.18 38.24
CA LYS A 429 26.85 -8.96 39.04
C LYS A 429 26.45 -7.49 39.15
N GLU A 430 25.15 -7.24 38.96
CA GLU A 430 24.40 -6.07 39.44
C GLU A 430 25.09 -4.71 39.23
N PHE A 431 25.02 -4.21 37.99
CA PHE A 431 25.02 -2.76 37.78
C PHE A 431 23.64 -2.19 38.19
N GLU A 432 23.60 -1.49 39.33
CA GLU A 432 22.62 -0.41 39.48
C GLU A 432 22.96 0.67 38.44
N MET A 433 21.97 1.12 37.68
CA MET A 433 22.17 2.08 36.61
C MET A 433 21.03 3.09 36.62
N ASP A 434 21.36 4.35 36.96
CA ASP A 434 20.49 5.49 36.68
C ASP A 434 20.17 5.54 35.18
N SER A 435 18.99 6.07 34.84
CA SER A 435 18.42 6.04 33.49
C SER A 435 19.41 6.43 32.39
N ILE A 436 19.71 5.50 31.47
CA ILE A 436 20.15 5.88 30.12
C ILE A 436 18.99 6.68 29.51
N SER A 437 19.21 7.98 29.33
CA SER A 437 18.23 8.92 28.78
C SER A 437 17.83 8.54 27.36
N GLU A 438 16.58 8.82 26.96
CA GLU A 438 16.04 8.42 25.67
C GLU A 438 16.85 9.00 24.48
N GLY A 439 17.72 8.16 23.89
CA GLY A 439 18.61 8.49 22.79
C GLY A 439 18.70 7.32 21.81
N GLY A 440 17.87 7.35 20.77
CA GLY A 440 17.76 6.29 19.76
C GLY A 440 16.54 6.50 18.86
N LEU A 441 15.36 6.75 19.46
CA LEU A 441 14.12 7.10 18.75
C LEU A 441 13.43 8.37 19.31
N HIS A 442 14.04 9.05 20.29
CA HIS A 442 13.54 10.30 20.89
C HIS A 442 14.40 11.53 20.52
N ALA A 443 15.14 11.44 19.40
CA ALA A 443 16.05 12.50 18.95
C ALA A 443 15.36 13.84 18.63
N HIS A 444 14.03 13.93 18.70
CA HIS A 444 13.25 15.14 18.44
C HIS A 444 12.44 15.70 19.62
N GLU A 445 12.44 15.07 20.80
CA GLU A 445 11.78 15.66 21.99
C GLU A 445 12.63 16.77 22.64
N SER A 446 13.96 16.57 22.75
CA SER A 446 14.88 17.53 23.39
C SER A 446 15.03 18.89 22.70
N ASN A 447 14.38 19.10 21.55
CA ASN A 447 14.26 20.39 20.85
C ASN A 447 12.85 21.02 20.89
N ARG A 448 11.84 20.38 21.52
CA ARG A 448 10.52 20.99 21.76
C ARG A 448 10.34 21.55 23.19
N GLU A 449 11.23 21.23 24.13
CA GLU A 449 11.09 21.66 25.53
C GLU A 449 11.51 23.11 25.85
N LYS A 450 12.04 23.90 24.90
CA LYS A 450 12.61 25.23 25.22
C LYS A 450 11.65 26.43 25.19
N ASP A 451 10.40 26.24 24.76
CA ASP A 451 9.32 27.24 24.91
C ASP A 451 8.23 26.83 25.93
N VAL A 452 8.41 25.71 26.64
CA VAL A 452 7.46 25.25 27.69
C VAL A 452 7.83 25.86 29.06
N GLN A 453 7.74 27.19 29.17
CA GLN A 453 7.84 27.86 30.49
C GLN A 453 6.53 27.75 31.27
N THR A 454 6.45 26.70 32.09
CA THR A 454 5.64 26.62 33.34
C THR A 454 4.20 27.15 33.25
N ALA A 455 3.27 26.29 32.83
CA ALA A 455 1.87 26.37 33.24
C ALA A 455 1.62 25.37 34.38
N ASP A 456 0.92 25.79 35.44
CA ASP A 456 0.74 24.98 36.65
C ASP A 456 -0.10 23.72 36.41
N ASN A 457 0.32 22.62 37.06
CA ASN A 457 -0.14 21.27 36.78
C ASN A 457 -1.45 20.93 37.53
N SER A 458 -2.48 21.79 37.36
CA SER A 458 -3.75 21.69 38.09
C SER A 458 -5.03 21.92 37.28
N ASP A 459 -4.94 22.29 35.99
CA ASP A 459 -6.12 22.70 35.19
C ASP A 459 -6.25 21.94 33.86
N ALA A 460 -6.11 20.61 33.92
CA ALA A 460 -6.28 19.70 32.76
C ALA A 460 -7.75 19.51 32.33
N SER A 461 -8.63 20.45 32.64
CA SER A 461 -10.05 20.47 32.29
C SER A 461 -10.32 21.32 31.05
N THR A 462 -10.81 20.67 29.99
CA THR A 462 -11.57 21.32 28.89
C THR A 462 -10.92 22.57 28.26
N ARG A 463 -9.85 22.38 27.46
CA ARG A 463 -9.68 23.23 26.27
C ARG A 463 -10.81 22.87 25.28
N GLN A 464 -11.49 23.89 24.75
CA GLN A 464 -12.61 23.70 23.84
C GLN A 464 -12.11 23.51 22.39
N SER A 465 -12.81 22.69 21.59
CA SER A 465 -12.48 22.50 20.17
C SER A 465 -12.81 23.76 19.35
N LYS A 466 -12.01 24.05 18.31
CA LYS A 466 -12.23 25.18 17.38
C LYS A 466 -13.59 25.12 16.66
N TYR A 467 -14.15 23.91 16.53
CA TYR A 467 -15.43 23.67 15.87
C TYR A 467 -16.47 23.00 16.78
N ARG A 468 -17.74 23.28 16.49
CA ARG A 468 -18.92 22.52 16.95
C ARG A 468 -19.59 21.83 15.76
N VAL A 469 -20.07 20.61 15.96
CA VAL A 469 -20.64 19.75 14.89
C VAL A 469 -22.12 19.53 15.15
N PHE A 470 -22.97 19.90 14.19
CA PHE A 470 -24.42 19.75 14.23
C PHE A 470 -24.83 18.52 13.42
N ILE A 471 -25.71 17.68 13.97
CA ILE A 471 -26.18 16.47 13.30
C ILE A 471 -27.69 16.32 13.47
N HIS A 472 -28.43 16.50 12.38
CA HIS A 472 -29.87 16.29 12.34
C HIS A 472 -30.20 15.01 11.55
N LYS A 473 -31.00 14.12 12.13
CA LYS A 473 -31.60 12.99 11.42
C LYS A 473 -32.91 13.44 10.80
N VAL A 474 -33.05 13.30 9.49
CA VAL A 474 -34.29 13.63 8.76
C VAL A 474 -35.33 12.54 9.02
N ALA A 475 -36.38 12.86 9.77
CA ALA A 475 -37.59 12.05 9.78
C ALA A 475 -38.43 12.38 8.53
N PRO A 476 -39.02 11.38 7.83
CA PRO A 476 -39.97 11.64 6.76
C PRO A 476 -41.24 12.27 7.31
N ASP A 477 -41.73 13.33 6.67
CA ASP A 477 -43.07 13.86 6.93
C ASP A 477 -44.16 12.80 6.66
N ALA A 478 -45.27 12.89 7.39
CA ALA A 478 -46.40 11.96 7.30
C ALA A 478 -47.11 11.95 5.93
N THR A 479 -46.75 12.85 5.01
CA THR A 479 -47.22 12.84 3.62
C THR A 479 -46.30 12.11 2.63
N ILE A 480 -45.10 11.68 3.05
CA ILE A 480 -44.06 11.11 2.18
C ILE A 480 -43.90 9.61 2.42
N GLU A 481 -44.14 8.80 1.39
CA GLU A 481 -44.10 7.32 1.47
C GLU A 481 -42.66 6.77 1.63
N SER A 482 -41.65 7.47 1.11
CA SER A 482 -40.22 7.21 1.37
C SER A 482 -39.34 8.42 0.99
N LEU A 483 -38.26 8.64 1.74
CA LEU A 483 -37.20 9.60 1.38
C LEU A 483 -36.49 9.18 0.07
N PRO A 484 -35.90 10.12 -0.71
CA PRO A 484 -35.22 9.83 -1.96
C PRO A 484 -33.89 9.08 -1.77
N SER A 485 -33.42 8.40 -2.81
CA SER A 485 -32.14 7.67 -2.80
C SER A 485 -30.92 8.60 -2.93
N PRO A 486 -29.71 8.15 -2.53
CA PRO A 486 -28.47 8.91 -2.70
C PRO A 486 -28.24 9.41 -4.13
N LYS A 487 -28.50 8.57 -5.12
CA LYS A 487 -28.41 8.92 -6.55
C LYS A 487 -29.31 10.10 -6.92
N GLN A 488 -30.56 10.13 -6.44
CA GLN A 488 -31.51 11.22 -6.70
C GLN A 488 -31.08 12.53 -6.02
N VAL A 489 -30.61 12.45 -4.77
CA VAL A 489 -30.17 13.63 -4.00
C VAL A 489 -28.88 14.23 -4.60
N PHE A 490 -27.90 13.39 -4.95
CA PHE A 490 -26.68 13.85 -5.60
C PHE A 490 -26.95 14.45 -7.00
N GLU A 491 -27.80 13.79 -7.79
CA GLU A 491 -28.21 14.27 -9.12
C GLU A 491 -28.91 15.63 -9.06
N ALA A 492 -29.71 15.90 -8.01
CA ALA A 492 -30.44 17.16 -7.83
C ALA A 492 -29.61 18.31 -7.23
N LEU A 493 -28.64 18.02 -6.34
CA LEU A 493 -27.97 19.04 -5.52
C LEU A 493 -26.50 19.30 -5.88
N TYR A 494 -25.77 18.28 -6.34
CA TYR A 494 -24.31 18.29 -6.38
C TYR A 494 -23.71 17.93 -7.75
N SER A 495 -24.41 17.19 -8.59
CA SER A 495 -23.96 16.74 -9.92
C SER A 495 -23.37 17.85 -10.81
N SER A 496 -23.91 19.07 -10.73
CA SER A 496 -23.48 20.21 -11.53
C SER A 496 -22.57 21.20 -10.80
N ARG A 497 -21.90 20.79 -9.71
CA ARG A 497 -20.96 21.60 -8.95
C ARG A 497 -19.53 21.39 -9.43
N ALA A 498 -18.78 22.49 -9.46
CA ALA A 498 -17.36 22.50 -9.81
C ALA A 498 -16.50 21.75 -8.77
N THR A 499 -16.78 21.93 -7.48
CA THR A 499 -16.26 21.08 -6.40
C THR A 499 -17.39 20.24 -5.82
N SER A 500 -17.29 18.91 -5.87
CA SER A 500 -18.24 18.02 -5.19
C SER A 500 -17.69 16.60 -5.00
N PHE A 501 -18.24 15.87 -4.05
CA PHE A 501 -17.89 14.47 -3.81
C PHE A 501 -19.10 13.61 -3.46
N TRP A 502 -19.02 12.32 -3.78
CA TRP A 502 -19.90 11.27 -3.29
C TRP A 502 -19.08 10.01 -3.00
N LEU A 503 -18.81 9.75 -1.72
CA LEU A 503 -18.26 8.48 -1.24
C LEU A 503 -19.41 7.47 -1.09
N ASP A 504 -19.26 6.24 -1.57
CA ASP A 504 -20.40 5.34 -1.73
C ASP A 504 -20.10 3.85 -1.65
N SER A 505 -21.14 3.04 -1.41
CA SER A 505 -21.10 1.59 -1.54
C SER A 505 -22.17 1.16 -2.53
N SER A 506 -21.78 1.00 -3.79
CA SER A 506 -22.71 0.72 -4.89
C SER A 506 -23.29 -0.71 -4.85
N THR A 507 -22.76 -1.56 -3.98
CA THR A 507 -23.33 -2.85 -3.59
C THR A 507 -24.53 -2.75 -2.63
N GLY A 508 -24.71 -1.62 -1.92
CA GLY A 508 -25.76 -1.45 -0.90
C GLY A 508 -27.19 -1.36 -1.45
N GLU A 509 -27.36 -0.77 -2.62
CA GLU A 509 -28.67 -0.65 -3.30
C GLU A 509 -29.11 -1.99 -3.94
N ALA A 510 -28.16 -2.71 -4.57
CA ALA A 510 -28.44 -3.89 -5.39
C ALA A 510 -29.13 -5.05 -4.65
N HIS A 511 -28.88 -5.21 -3.35
CA HIS A 511 -29.50 -6.26 -2.54
C HIS A 511 -30.96 -5.97 -2.14
N ASN A 512 -31.44 -4.73 -2.28
CA ASN A 512 -32.72 -4.29 -1.70
C ASN A 512 -33.90 -4.23 -2.68
N GLU A 513 -33.66 -4.05 -3.99
CA GLU A 513 -34.78 -3.88 -4.95
C GLU A 513 -35.52 -5.18 -5.27
N ASN A 514 -34.79 -6.29 -5.41
CA ASN A 514 -35.36 -7.60 -5.73
C ASN A 514 -36.29 -8.16 -4.63
N ASN A 515 -36.21 -7.65 -3.40
CA ASN A 515 -36.95 -8.17 -2.25
C ASN A 515 -38.36 -7.55 -2.08
N ARG A 516 -38.80 -6.68 -3.00
CA ARG A 516 -40.13 -6.02 -2.92
C ARG A 516 -41.34 -6.93 -3.18
N ASN A 517 -41.16 -8.17 -3.67
CA ASN A 517 -42.26 -9.01 -4.20
C ASN A 517 -42.53 -10.34 -3.47
N ASN A 518 -41.71 -10.79 -2.51
CA ASN A 518 -41.87 -12.09 -1.85
C ASN A 518 -42.16 -11.97 -0.34
N ASN A 519 -43.43 -12.11 0.05
CA ASN A 519 -43.88 -12.15 1.46
C ASN A 519 -43.66 -13.54 2.12
N ASN A 520 -42.55 -14.22 1.84
CA ASN A 520 -42.20 -15.52 2.44
C ASN A 520 -40.95 -15.40 3.33
N ASN A 521 -41.02 -15.94 4.55
CA ASN A 521 -39.96 -15.86 5.58
C ASN A 521 -38.79 -16.85 5.34
N ASP A 522 -38.47 -17.16 4.09
CA ASP A 522 -37.36 -18.06 3.77
C ASP A 522 -36.04 -17.30 3.87
N LYS A 523 -35.21 -17.68 4.85
CA LYS A 523 -33.84 -17.19 4.99
C LYS A 523 -32.96 -17.73 3.86
N ILE A 524 -33.00 -17.07 2.71
CA ILE A 524 -31.93 -17.20 1.71
C ILE A 524 -30.66 -16.61 2.32
N GLU A 525 -29.57 -17.37 2.34
CA GLU A 525 -28.25 -16.93 2.81
C GLU A 525 -27.62 -15.96 1.80
N GLY A 526 -28.13 -14.72 1.80
CA GLY A 526 -27.57 -13.62 1.01
C GLY A 526 -26.19 -13.18 1.54
N CYS A 527 -25.36 -12.65 0.64
CA CYS A 527 -24.02 -12.17 0.97
C CYS A 527 -24.06 -11.19 2.17
N PRO A 528 -23.22 -11.37 3.21
CA PRO A 528 -23.31 -10.56 4.42
C PRO A 528 -23.11 -9.07 4.15
N ILE A 529 -24.09 -8.26 4.59
CA ILE A 529 -24.01 -6.78 4.59
C ILE A 529 -22.74 -6.27 5.29
N ALA A 530 -22.18 -7.08 6.21
CA ALA A 530 -20.96 -6.83 6.98
C ALA A 530 -19.66 -6.63 6.16
N SER A 531 -19.62 -6.86 4.84
CA SER A 531 -18.46 -6.52 4.00
C SER A 531 -18.58 -5.19 3.24
N ASN A 532 -19.77 -4.59 3.18
CA ASN A 532 -20.01 -3.34 2.43
C ASN A 532 -19.83 -2.10 3.32
N SER A 533 -19.56 -0.93 2.71
CA SER A 533 -19.74 0.34 3.42
C SER A 533 -21.25 0.60 3.58
N ARG A 534 -21.71 0.79 4.83
CA ARG A 534 -23.13 1.01 5.12
C ARG A 534 -23.64 2.38 4.65
N PHE A 535 -22.75 3.31 4.33
CA PHE A 535 -23.09 4.72 4.18
C PHE A 535 -22.67 5.31 2.82
N SER A 536 -23.54 6.13 2.25
CA SER A 536 -23.13 7.17 1.29
C SER A 536 -22.81 8.45 2.04
N ILE A 537 -21.78 9.19 1.64
CA ILE A 537 -21.45 10.53 2.15
C ILE A 537 -21.23 11.46 0.96
N MET A 538 -21.85 12.65 0.96
CA MET A 538 -21.75 13.61 -0.15
C MET A 538 -21.75 15.06 0.30
N GLY A 539 -21.15 15.94 -0.50
CA GLY A 539 -21.03 17.37 -0.20
C GLY A 539 -20.39 18.20 -1.32
N SER A 540 -20.20 19.49 -1.03
CA SER A 540 -19.72 20.54 -1.94
C SER A 540 -18.94 21.59 -1.15
N ASP A 541 -18.29 22.49 -1.86
CA ASP A 541 -17.66 23.73 -1.38
C ASP A 541 -18.63 24.81 -0.82
N ASP A 542 -19.89 24.48 -0.51
CA ASP A 542 -20.95 25.47 -0.21
C ASP A 542 -21.19 25.76 1.27
N GLY A 543 -20.22 25.48 2.13
CA GLY A 543 -20.18 25.91 3.52
C GLY A 543 -19.29 27.14 3.73
N PRO A 544 -19.59 28.02 4.70
CA PRO A 544 -18.76 29.20 4.96
C PRO A 544 -17.32 28.86 5.34
N LEU A 545 -17.12 27.71 6.00
CA LEU A 545 -15.81 27.17 6.39
C LEU A 545 -15.19 26.22 5.35
N SER A 546 -15.84 26.02 4.19
CA SER A 546 -15.36 25.10 3.17
C SER A 546 -14.10 25.63 2.49
N ARG A 547 -13.07 24.77 2.40
CA ARG A 547 -11.73 25.10 1.89
C ARG A 547 -11.27 23.97 0.95
N ASN A 548 -10.96 24.30 -0.30
CA ASN A 548 -10.35 23.41 -1.30
C ASN A 548 -8.83 23.51 -1.17
N ILE A 549 -8.17 22.42 -0.82
CA ILE A 549 -6.74 22.32 -0.53
C ILE A 549 -6.11 21.48 -1.63
N GLN A 550 -5.15 22.03 -2.35
CA GLN A 550 -4.46 21.36 -3.45
C GLN A 550 -2.96 21.32 -3.19
N TYR A 551 -2.34 20.17 -3.35
CA TYR A 551 -0.91 19.98 -3.22
C TYR A 551 -0.31 19.55 -4.55
N PHE A 552 0.75 20.25 -4.97
CA PHE A 552 1.60 19.89 -6.09
C PHE A 552 2.97 19.50 -5.54
N GLY A 553 3.24 18.20 -5.54
CA GLY A 553 4.40 17.55 -4.93
C GLY A 553 5.72 17.81 -5.63
N ARG A 554 6.76 17.15 -5.13
CA ARG A 554 8.16 17.35 -5.53
C ARG A 554 8.43 17.00 -7.00
N GLU A 555 7.58 16.20 -7.62
CA GLU A 555 7.59 15.82 -9.04
C GLU A 555 7.16 16.96 -9.99
N HIS A 556 6.40 17.95 -9.52
CA HIS A 556 5.92 19.05 -10.35
C HIS A 556 6.99 20.13 -10.60
N ASP A 557 6.76 20.96 -11.63
CA ASP A 557 7.50 22.21 -11.90
C ASP A 557 7.67 23.04 -10.61
N ILE A 558 8.91 23.43 -10.29
CA ILE A 558 9.28 24.24 -9.11
C ILE A 558 8.43 25.51 -8.98
N GLN A 559 7.95 26.09 -10.09
CA GLN A 559 7.07 27.28 -10.07
C GLN A 559 5.60 26.97 -9.72
N ARG A 560 5.22 25.68 -9.71
CA ARG A 560 3.88 25.17 -9.39
C ARG A 560 3.81 24.37 -8.09
N ARG A 561 4.95 23.84 -7.60
CA ARG A 561 5.08 23.06 -6.35
C ARG A 561 4.43 23.76 -5.14
N GLY A 562 4.15 22.96 -4.10
CA GLY A 562 3.63 23.42 -2.82
C GLY A 562 2.13 23.24 -2.67
N LEU A 563 1.65 23.58 -1.48
CA LEU A 563 0.25 23.50 -1.09
C LEU A 563 -0.45 24.84 -1.29
N ARG A 564 -1.71 24.80 -1.74
CA ARG A 564 -2.58 25.96 -1.99
C ARG A 564 -3.90 25.78 -1.26
N VAL A 565 -4.39 26.83 -0.60
CA VAL A 565 -5.69 26.83 0.08
C VAL A 565 -6.63 27.84 -0.58
N ILE A 566 -7.76 27.36 -1.10
CA ILE A 566 -8.79 28.16 -1.77
C ILE A 566 -10.05 28.12 -0.91
N SER A 567 -10.50 29.28 -0.42
CA SER A 567 -11.69 29.46 0.41
C SER A 567 -12.70 30.41 -0.25
N SER A 568 -13.85 30.62 0.40
CA SER A 568 -14.82 31.64 -0.01
C SER A 568 -14.30 33.08 0.07
N LEU A 569 -13.17 33.32 0.74
CA LEU A 569 -12.49 34.61 0.85
C LEU A 569 -11.43 34.84 -0.25
N GLY A 570 -11.02 33.79 -0.97
CA GLY A 570 -10.01 33.83 -2.03
C GLY A 570 -9.00 32.69 -1.92
N ILE A 571 -7.81 32.89 -2.49
CA ILE A 571 -6.66 32.01 -2.23
C ILE A 571 -5.94 32.57 -1.00
N GLU A 572 -5.91 31.82 0.09
CA GLU A 572 -5.38 32.26 1.40
C GLU A 572 -3.88 32.03 1.49
N ASP A 573 -3.44 30.79 1.33
CA ASP A 573 -2.06 30.34 1.52
C ASP A 573 -1.48 29.71 0.23
N VAL A 574 -0.20 29.94 -0.02
CA VAL A 574 0.65 29.12 -0.91
C VAL A 574 1.94 28.77 -0.18
N THR A 575 2.03 27.57 0.39
CA THR A 575 3.21 27.10 1.15
C THR A 575 4.07 26.18 0.27
N LEU A 576 5.25 26.67 -0.15
CA LEU A 576 6.15 25.95 -1.07
C LEU A 576 6.95 24.81 -0.41
N GLU A 577 7.11 24.85 0.91
CA GLU A 577 7.95 23.93 1.69
C GLU A 577 7.14 22.95 2.56
N GLU A 578 5.80 23.06 2.56
CA GLU A 578 4.90 22.24 3.38
C GLU A 578 4.21 21.17 2.50
N ASP A 579 4.27 19.92 2.93
CA ASP A 579 3.55 18.81 2.30
C ASP A 579 2.10 18.69 2.82
N ILE A 580 1.28 17.91 2.11
CA ILE A 580 -0.14 17.74 2.42
C ILE A 580 -0.41 17.05 3.78
N LEU A 581 0.47 16.16 4.23
CA LEU A 581 0.28 15.39 5.46
C LEU A 581 0.72 16.23 6.68
N SER A 582 1.83 16.95 6.59
CA SER A 582 2.23 17.98 7.54
C SER A 582 1.16 19.06 7.72
N TYR A 583 0.57 19.56 6.63
CA TYR A 583 -0.54 20.51 6.69
C TYR A 583 -1.76 19.93 7.43
N LEU A 584 -2.19 18.71 7.08
CA LEU A 584 -3.35 18.07 7.71
C LEU A 584 -3.11 17.80 9.21
N ARG A 585 -1.89 17.36 9.57
CA ARG A 585 -1.45 17.19 10.97
C ARG A 585 -1.51 18.52 11.73
N ARG A 586 -0.94 19.59 11.18
CA ARG A 586 -0.95 20.94 11.78
C ARG A 586 -2.37 21.45 12.02
N ARG A 587 -3.25 21.36 11.02
CA ARG A 587 -4.64 21.84 11.17
C ARG A 587 -5.41 21.04 12.24
N LEU A 588 -5.32 19.70 12.22
CA LEU A 588 -6.03 18.85 13.18
C LEU A 588 -5.51 18.99 14.61
N VAL A 589 -4.19 18.99 14.81
CA VAL A 589 -3.55 18.95 16.13
C VAL A 589 -3.23 20.34 16.67
N GLU A 590 -2.44 21.11 15.92
CA GLU A 590 -1.84 22.37 16.39
C GLU A 590 -2.84 23.53 16.33
N GLU A 591 -3.69 23.62 15.30
CA GLU A 591 -4.80 24.58 15.21
C GLU A 591 -6.11 24.11 15.88
N HIS A 592 -6.06 22.96 16.58
CA HIS A 592 -7.15 22.42 17.39
C HIS A 592 -8.49 22.23 16.63
N GLU A 593 -8.42 21.87 15.34
CA GLU A 593 -9.61 21.48 14.56
C GLU A 593 -10.18 20.11 15.00
N PHE A 594 -9.47 19.34 15.83
CA PHE A 594 -9.93 18.08 16.42
C PHE A 594 -11.10 18.25 17.41
N VAL A 595 -12.14 17.43 17.27
CA VAL A 595 -13.38 17.41 18.07
C VAL A 595 -13.49 16.09 18.84
N ASP A 596 -13.05 16.08 20.10
CA ASP A 596 -12.94 14.85 20.90
C ASP A 596 -14.28 14.32 21.41
N ARG A 597 -15.06 15.23 22.02
CA ARG A 597 -16.45 15.03 22.37
C ARG A 597 -17.25 15.81 21.34
N ALA A 598 -18.21 15.15 20.69
CA ALA A 598 -19.11 15.87 19.84
C ALA A 598 -20.06 16.68 20.72
N ASP A 599 -19.97 18.02 20.66
CA ASP A 599 -21.05 18.94 21.04
C ASP A 599 -22.20 18.82 20.02
N ALA A 600 -22.63 17.58 19.77
CA ALA A 600 -23.62 17.16 18.79
C ALA A 600 -24.98 17.68 19.23
N VAL A 601 -25.32 18.89 18.78
CA VAL A 601 -26.68 19.39 18.84
C VAL A 601 -27.51 18.48 17.93
N THR A 602 -28.27 17.59 18.57
CA THR A 602 -29.20 16.68 17.90
C THR A 602 -30.58 17.29 17.88
N PHE A 603 -31.22 17.22 16.72
CA PHE A 603 -32.54 17.81 16.50
C PHE A 603 -33.55 16.70 16.24
N ASP A 604 -34.54 16.57 17.13
CA ASP A 604 -35.66 15.63 17.02
C ASP A 604 -36.96 16.38 16.64
N ASP A 605 -37.54 15.97 15.52
CA ASP A 605 -38.81 16.49 14.99
C ASP A 605 -40.03 16.12 15.86
N SER A 606 -39.92 15.10 16.73
CA SER A 606 -41.05 14.51 17.46
C SER A 606 -41.82 15.46 18.39
N SER A 607 -41.21 16.57 18.78
CA SER A 607 -41.71 17.45 19.86
C SER A 607 -42.84 18.40 19.45
N GLY A 608 -43.01 18.70 18.15
CA GLY A 608 -44.11 19.50 17.62
C GLY A 608 -44.22 20.96 18.12
N VAL A 609 -43.24 21.44 18.89
CA VAL A 609 -43.19 22.79 19.47
C VAL A 609 -41.84 23.41 19.11
N GLY A 610 -41.85 24.68 18.70
CA GLY A 610 -40.74 25.34 18.00
C GLY A 610 -39.35 25.16 18.65
N TYR A 611 -38.38 24.84 17.80
CA TYR A 611 -36.96 24.55 18.08
C TYR A 611 -36.44 25.02 19.43
N LYS A 612 -36.52 24.15 20.43
CA LYS A 612 -35.82 24.37 21.69
C LYS A 612 -34.43 23.75 21.58
N LEU A 613 -33.40 24.61 21.48
CA LEU A 613 -32.02 24.21 21.75
C LEU A 613 -31.93 23.73 23.19
N SER A 614 -32.08 22.43 23.39
CA SER A 614 -31.67 21.73 24.60
C SER A 614 -30.30 21.11 24.36
N PRO A 615 -29.18 21.81 24.64
CA PRO A 615 -28.01 21.09 25.08
C PRO A 615 -28.45 20.25 26.29
N THR A 616 -28.18 18.95 26.28
CA THR A 616 -28.78 17.93 27.15
C THR A 616 -28.24 17.95 28.58
N LYS A 617 -28.23 19.14 29.22
CA LYS A 617 -27.82 19.39 30.61
C LYS A 617 -28.64 18.64 31.67
N GLU A 618 -29.72 17.97 31.30
CA GLU A 618 -30.51 17.11 32.19
C GLU A 618 -30.10 15.63 32.15
N PHE A 619 -29.16 15.25 31.28
CA PHE A 619 -28.44 13.99 31.36
C PHE A 619 -26.99 14.24 31.77
N GLY A 620 -26.50 13.43 32.73
CA GLY A 620 -25.21 13.65 33.37
C GLY A 620 -24.01 13.51 32.43
N GLU A 621 -22.86 14.00 32.88
CA GLU A 621 -21.59 13.96 32.16
C GLU A 621 -21.28 12.55 31.61
N GLY A 622 -21.13 12.42 30.28
CA GLY A 622 -20.56 11.22 29.66
C GLY A 622 -21.49 10.33 28.81
N VAL A 623 -22.61 10.83 28.27
CA VAL A 623 -23.38 10.10 27.25
C VAL A 623 -23.01 10.61 25.84
N ASP A 624 -22.17 9.86 25.13
CA ASP A 624 -21.97 10.07 23.68
C ASP A 624 -23.21 9.62 22.91
N HIS A 625 -23.71 10.45 22.00
CA HIS A 625 -24.88 10.10 21.18
C HIS A 625 -24.46 9.03 20.16
N HIS A 626 -24.90 7.79 20.37
CA HIS A 626 -24.52 6.62 19.57
C HIS A 626 -25.11 6.68 18.14
N PHE A 627 -24.47 7.46 17.27
CA PHE A 627 -24.67 7.40 15.83
C PHE A 627 -24.08 6.10 15.26
N PRO A 628 -24.67 5.52 14.21
CA PRO A 628 -24.16 4.29 13.59
C PRO A 628 -22.93 4.52 12.69
N PHE A 629 -22.41 5.76 12.63
CA PHE A 629 -21.28 6.17 11.80
C PHE A 629 -20.29 7.05 12.59
N ASP A 630 -19.02 6.98 12.20
CA ASP A 630 -17.91 7.71 12.85
C ASP A 630 -17.72 9.13 12.28
N TYR A 631 -18.20 9.42 11.07
CA TYR A 631 -17.99 10.69 10.37
C TYR A 631 -18.66 11.89 11.06
N ARG A 632 -17.96 13.03 11.12
CA ARG A 632 -18.37 14.30 11.77
C ARG A 632 -18.04 15.53 10.90
N GLY A 633 -17.98 15.36 9.57
CA GLY A 633 -17.35 16.34 8.68
C GLY A 633 -15.82 16.30 8.77
N GLY A 634 -15.14 17.25 8.14
CA GLY A 634 -13.68 17.30 8.04
C GLY A 634 -13.19 17.19 6.60
N TYR A 635 -11.99 16.65 6.38
CA TYR A 635 -11.38 16.57 5.06
C TYR A 635 -11.92 15.38 4.25
N VAL A 636 -12.30 15.63 3.00
CA VAL A 636 -12.70 14.59 2.02
C VAL A 636 -11.89 14.82 0.74
N GLY A 637 -11.21 13.79 0.24
CA GLY A 637 -10.20 14.01 -0.79
C GLY A 637 -9.40 12.77 -1.18
N TYR A 638 -8.25 13.01 -1.79
CA TYR A 638 -7.32 11.98 -2.23
C TYR A 638 -5.85 12.35 -2.05
N LEU A 639 -5.03 11.32 -1.86
CA LEU A 639 -3.58 11.33 -2.06
C LEU A 639 -3.28 10.57 -3.35
N GLY A 640 -2.60 11.17 -4.31
CA GLY A 640 -2.00 10.50 -5.45
C GLY A 640 -0.77 9.69 -5.04
N TYR A 641 -0.37 8.72 -5.86
CA TYR A 641 0.72 7.79 -5.56
C TYR A 641 2.06 8.50 -5.26
N GLU A 642 2.31 9.64 -5.91
CA GLU A 642 3.54 10.41 -5.80
C GLU A 642 3.76 11.06 -4.41
N VAL A 643 2.72 11.15 -3.57
CA VAL A 643 2.86 11.50 -2.12
C VAL A 643 3.81 10.53 -1.38
N ARG A 644 4.11 9.36 -1.96
CA ARG A 644 5.19 8.45 -1.51
C ARG A 644 6.51 9.17 -1.21
N HIS A 645 6.84 10.24 -1.94
CA HIS A 645 8.11 10.94 -1.78
C HIS A 645 8.19 11.73 -0.47
N ASP A 646 7.06 12.19 0.05
CA ASP A 646 6.96 12.82 1.36
C ASP A 646 6.94 11.76 2.47
N THR A 647 6.16 10.69 2.31
CA THR A 647 6.11 9.58 3.30
C THR A 647 7.46 8.84 3.41
N GLN A 648 8.22 8.70 2.31
CA GLN A 648 9.58 8.16 2.34
C GLN A 648 10.56 9.05 3.10
N CYS A 649 10.51 10.39 2.96
CA CYS A 649 11.35 11.25 3.82
C CYS A 649 10.92 11.16 5.28
N TRP A 650 9.62 11.09 5.59
CA TRP A 650 9.17 10.93 6.98
C TRP A 650 9.70 9.63 7.60
N ILE A 651 9.62 8.50 6.90
CA ILE A 651 10.18 7.22 7.36
C ILE A 651 11.67 7.37 7.70
N LEU A 652 12.46 7.92 6.78
CA LEU A 652 13.90 8.11 6.97
C LEU A 652 14.22 9.09 8.11
N GLU A 653 13.47 10.19 8.24
CA GLU A 653 13.65 11.19 9.30
C GLU A 653 13.26 10.62 10.70
N GLN A 654 12.29 9.70 10.80
CA GLN A 654 11.99 8.94 12.02
C GLN A 654 13.10 7.94 12.37
N GLU A 655 13.68 7.29 11.36
CA GLU A 655 14.74 6.27 11.50
C GLU A 655 16.15 6.89 11.68
N GLY A 656 16.23 8.21 11.82
CA GLY A 656 17.48 8.96 12.04
C GLY A 656 18.36 9.12 10.80
N ALA A 657 17.91 8.63 9.63
CA ALA A 657 18.61 8.74 8.37
C ALA A 657 18.35 10.10 7.71
N GLY A 658 19.41 10.81 7.32
CA GLY A 658 19.28 12.09 6.63
C GLY A 658 18.70 11.91 5.22
N CYS A 659 17.40 12.21 5.01
CA CYS A 659 16.67 11.89 3.78
C CYS A 659 17.43 12.29 2.49
N PRO A 660 17.98 11.34 1.70
CA PRO A 660 18.80 11.65 0.52
C PRO A 660 18.03 12.40 -0.57
N VAL A 661 16.71 12.14 -0.63
CA VAL A 661 15.74 12.71 -1.58
C VAL A 661 15.72 14.25 -1.53
N ARG A 662 16.20 14.90 -0.45
CA ARG A 662 16.39 16.37 -0.40
C ARG A 662 17.35 16.93 -1.47
N THR A 663 18.15 16.10 -2.14
CA THR A 663 19.17 16.53 -3.11
C THR A 663 19.00 15.98 -4.53
N VAL A 664 18.05 15.06 -4.73
CA VAL A 664 17.92 14.29 -5.98
C VAL A 664 16.91 14.97 -6.92
N ASP A 665 17.36 16.07 -7.54
CA ASP A 665 16.62 16.83 -8.57
C ASP A 665 16.62 16.08 -9.94
N THR A 666 16.53 14.75 -9.90
CA THR A 666 16.59 13.85 -11.07
C THR A 666 15.24 13.23 -11.43
N SER A 667 14.13 13.84 -10.98
CA SER A 667 12.79 13.60 -11.49
C SER A 667 12.73 14.00 -12.96
N SER A 668 13.04 13.07 -13.87
CA SER A 668 12.89 13.24 -15.31
C SER A 668 11.42 13.14 -15.74
N ASP A 669 10.54 13.77 -14.97
CA ASP A 669 9.10 13.51 -14.92
C ASP A 669 8.39 14.40 -15.95
N VAL A 670 8.89 14.31 -17.19
CA VAL A 670 8.56 15.12 -18.38
C VAL A 670 7.08 14.96 -18.82
N THR A 671 6.28 14.20 -18.07
CA THR A 671 4.93 13.74 -18.44
C THR A 671 3.84 14.02 -17.40
N ALA A 672 4.18 14.56 -16.22
CA ALA A 672 3.17 14.87 -15.19
C ALA A 672 2.13 15.89 -15.71
N ASN A 673 0.84 15.54 -15.65
CA ASN A 673 -0.25 16.41 -16.14
C ASN A 673 -0.43 17.61 -15.18
N PRO A 674 -0.13 18.85 -15.59
CA PRO A 674 -0.06 20.00 -14.68
C PRO A 674 -1.44 20.55 -14.26
N ASN A 675 -2.53 19.91 -14.72
CA ASN A 675 -3.92 20.19 -14.35
C ASN A 675 -4.44 19.21 -13.27
N ILE A 676 -3.63 18.25 -12.84
CA ILE A 676 -3.91 17.28 -11.77
C ILE A 676 -2.99 17.60 -10.58
N PRO A 677 -3.53 17.90 -9.38
CA PRO A 677 -2.74 17.97 -8.16
C PRO A 677 -2.25 16.58 -7.73
N THR A 678 -1.08 16.51 -7.10
CA THR A 678 -0.56 15.33 -6.41
C THR A 678 -1.51 14.85 -5.32
N ALA A 679 -2.16 15.77 -4.62
CA ALA A 679 -3.24 15.48 -3.68
C ALA A 679 -4.25 16.64 -3.66
N ALA A 680 -5.52 16.35 -3.37
CA ALA A 680 -6.49 17.40 -3.09
C ALA A 680 -7.55 16.98 -2.07
N PHE A 681 -7.90 17.88 -1.16
CA PHE A 681 -8.92 17.71 -0.13
C PHE A 681 -9.86 18.91 -0.06
N LEU A 682 -11.15 18.64 0.05
CA LEU A 682 -12.15 19.59 0.47
C LEU A 682 -12.36 19.46 1.99
N PHE A 683 -12.17 20.54 2.74
CA PHE A 683 -12.74 20.66 4.08
C PHE A 683 -14.26 20.77 3.93
N ALA A 684 -14.96 19.67 4.15
CA ALA A 684 -16.40 19.55 3.96
C ALA A 684 -17.14 20.05 5.22
N ALA A 685 -17.32 21.37 5.32
CA ALA A 685 -18.04 22.02 6.41
C ALA A 685 -19.55 21.71 6.45
N ARG A 686 -20.10 21.26 5.32
CA ARG A 686 -21.49 20.85 5.12
C ARG A 686 -21.50 19.50 4.39
N SER A 687 -22.31 18.54 4.83
CA SER A 687 -22.37 17.19 4.24
C SER A 687 -23.70 16.50 4.50
N LEU A 688 -24.09 15.62 3.58
CA LEU A 688 -25.20 14.67 3.75
C LEU A 688 -24.67 13.25 3.86
N LEU A 689 -25.26 12.46 4.74
CA LEU A 689 -24.94 11.06 4.94
C LEU A 689 -26.23 10.23 4.89
N TYR A 690 -26.22 9.14 4.12
CA TYR A 690 -27.35 8.22 3.99
C TYR A 690 -26.98 6.82 4.49
N ASP A 691 -27.86 6.22 5.27
CA ASP A 691 -27.72 4.87 5.82
C ASP A 691 -28.45 3.85 4.93
N HIS A 692 -27.71 3.02 4.17
CA HIS A 692 -28.32 2.01 3.29
C HIS A 692 -29.09 0.92 4.05
N GLN A 693 -28.81 0.72 5.34
CA GLN A 693 -29.46 -0.30 6.16
C GLN A 693 -30.80 0.18 6.72
N THR A 694 -30.88 1.43 7.20
CA THR A 694 -32.11 1.99 7.79
C THR A 694 -32.91 2.89 6.84
N ARG A 695 -32.29 3.36 5.75
CA ARG A 695 -32.81 4.35 4.78
C ARG A 695 -33.02 5.75 5.38
N ASP A 696 -32.29 6.04 6.46
CA ASP A 696 -32.26 7.36 7.10
C ASP A 696 -31.31 8.31 6.37
N TRP A 697 -31.67 9.59 6.28
CA TRP A 697 -30.75 10.68 5.96
C TRP A 697 -30.30 11.41 7.22
N TYR A 698 -29.02 11.79 7.26
CA TYR A 698 -28.41 12.63 8.28
C TYR A 698 -27.77 13.85 7.61
N ILE A 699 -28.07 15.04 8.14
CA ILE A 699 -27.50 16.32 7.70
C ILE A 699 -26.45 16.73 8.72
N ILE A 700 -25.22 16.97 8.26
CA ILE A 700 -24.06 17.31 9.09
C ILE A 700 -23.58 18.70 8.69
N GLY A 701 -23.42 19.59 9.68
CA GLY A 701 -22.90 20.94 9.50
C GLY A 701 -21.91 21.32 10.59
N ILE A 702 -20.90 22.12 10.25
CA ILE A 702 -19.84 22.57 11.16
C ILE A 702 -19.94 24.09 11.33
N ALA A 703 -19.84 24.57 12.57
CA ALA A 703 -19.69 25.98 12.92
C ALA A 703 -18.42 26.22 13.74
N GLU A 704 -17.90 27.44 13.70
CA GLU A 704 -16.79 27.88 14.56
C GLU A 704 -17.23 28.15 16.00
N ASN A 705 -16.27 28.07 16.92
CA ASN A 705 -16.47 28.19 18.35
C ASN A 705 -15.63 29.36 18.89
N ASP A 706 -16.26 30.52 19.08
CA ASP A 706 -15.59 31.81 19.39
C ASP A 706 -14.79 31.84 20.72
N GLY A 707 -14.87 30.78 21.53
CA GLY A 707 -14.18 30.66 22.82
C GLY A 707 -12.65 30.70 22.76
N MET A 708 -12.04 30.56 21.58
CA MET A 708 -10.58 30.45 21.40
C MET A 708 -9.92 31.64 20.67
N SER A 709 -10.67 32.69 20.32
CA SER A 709 -10.17 33.82 19.50
C SER A 709 -9.35 34.85 20.31
N ASP A 710 -8.15 35.18 19.83
CA ASP A 710 -7.14 35.89 20.63
C ASP A 710 -7.45 37.36 20.94
N GLY A 711 -7.43 37.68 22.24
CA GLY A 711 -7.14 38.99 22.84
C GLY A 711 -8.08 40.18 22.60
N THR A 712 -8.75 40.31 21.45
CA THR A 712 -9.23 41.62 20.97
C THR A 712 -10.69 41.67 20.51
N THR A 713 -11.28 42.86 20.75
CA THR A 713 -12.67 43.27 20.42
C THR A 713 -13.81 42.59 21.20
N VAL A 714 -14.98 43.27 21.20
CA VAL A 714 -15.94 43.32 22.33
C VAL A 714 -17.36 42.85 21.92
N ASP A 715 -17.57 42.37 20.69
CA ASP A 715 -18.88 41.98 20.14
C ASP A 715 -19.18 40.46 20.29
N ARG A 716 -18.51 39.78 21.22
CA ARG A 716 -18.37 38.31 21.31
C ARG A 716 -19.65 37.52 21.60
N MET A 717 -20.81 38.17 21.68
CA MET A 717 -22.12 37.53 21.90
C MET A 717 -23.01 37.56 20.66
N SER A 718 -22.62 38.30 19.61
CA SER A 718 -23.39 38.36 18.36
C SER A 718 -22.90 37.32 17.35
N THR A 719 -21.58 37.16 17.18
CA THR A 719 -20.97 36.32 16.14
C THR A 719 -21.36 34.83 16.25
N THR A 720 -21.28 34.24 17.43
CA THR A 720 -21.51 32.79 17.62
C THR A 720 -22.97 32.40 17.33
N ASP A 721 -23.92 33.21 17.81
CA ASP A 721 -25.36 33.05 17.52
C ASP A 721 -25.66 33.12 16.01
N HIS A 722 -24.90 33.91 15.24
CA HIS A 722 -25.05 33.99 13.78
C HIS A 722 -24.43 32.77 13.06
N ALA A 723 -23.28 32.27 13.51
CA ALA A 723 -22.63 31.09 12.93
C ALA A 723 -23.45 29.81 13.15
N GLU A 724 -23.95 29.59 14.36
CA GLU A 724 -24.86 28.47 14.66
C GLU A 724 -26.23 28.66 13.98
N GLY A 725 -26.71 29.91 13.89
CA GLY A 725 -27.94 30.26 13.17
C GLY A 725 -27.91 29.95 11.67
N ASP A 726 -26.79 30.22 10.97
CA ASP A 726 -26.60 29.85 9.57
C ASP A 726 -26.65 28.33 9.37
N VAL A 727 -25.92 27.56 10.18
CA VAL A 727 -25.90 26.09 10.08
C VAL A 727 -27.29 25.50 10.35
N ILE A 728 -28.02 26.01 11.36
CA ILE A 728 -29.38 25.58 11.66
C ILE A 728 -30.35 25.94 10.52
N SER A 729 -30.23 27.13 9.94
CA SER A 729 -31.05 27.56 8.79
C SER A 729 -30.79 26.70 7.54
N TRP A 730 -29.52 26.39 7.27
CA TRP A 730 -29.12 25.49 6.19
C TRP A 730 -29.65 24.07 6.40
N ILE A 731 -29.61 23.53 7.62
CA ILE A 731 -30.20 22.20 7.93
C ILE A 731 -31.70 22.16 7.61
N GLN A 732 -32.46 23.21 7.92
CA GLN A 732 -33.90 23.29 7.67
C GLN A 732 -34.25 23.39 6.17
N ASP A 733 -33.53 24.24 5.43
CA ASP A 733 -33.63 24.34 3.96
C ASP A 733 -33.24 23.02 3.28
N MET A 734 -32.18 22.37 3.75
CA MET A 734 -31.69 21.12 3.19
C MET A 734 -32.61 19.92 3.47
N LYS A 735 -33.22 19.84 4.67
CA LYS A 735 -34.32 18.90 4.94
C LYS A 735 -35.47 19.09 3.95
N SER A 736 -35.94 20.33 3.82
CA SER A 736 -37.04 20.69 2.91
C SER A 736 -36.73 20.31 1.44
N LYS A 737 -35.47 20.43 1.02
CA LYS A 737 -34.99 19.98 -0.29
C LYS A 737 -35.06 18.46 -0.45
N ILE A 738 -34.52 17.69 0.49
CA ILE A 738 -34.56 16.21 0.46
C ILE A 738 -36.02 15.72 0.39
N GLU A 739 -36.91 16.26 1.21
CA GLU A 739 -38.35 15.97 1.19
C GLU A 739 -38.98 16.29 -0.18
N SER A 740 -38.67 17.45 -0.75
CA SER A 740 -39.17 17.87 -2.07
C SER A 740 -38.67 16.97 -3.22
N ILE A 741 -37.46 16.42 -3.14
CA ILE A 741 -36.89 15.51 -4.13
C ILE A 741 -37.62 14.16 -4.09
N GLY A 742 -37.96 13.67 -2.88
CA GLY A 742 -38.81 12.49 -2.71
C GLY A 742 -40.21 12.69 -3.30
N ALA A 743 -40.88 13.79 -2.93
CA ALA A 743 -42.24 14.09 -3.39
C ALA A 743 -42.37 14.26 -4.92
N ASN A 744 -41.32 14.77 -5.59
CA ASN A 744 -41.28 14.94 -7.04
C ASN A 744 -40.77 13.70 -7.81
N GLY A 745 -40.57 12.55 -7.14
CA GLY A 745 -39.87 11.34 -7.60
C GLY A 745 -40.46 10.55 -8.79
N LYS A 746 -40.95 11.20 -9.84
CA LYS A 746 -41.19 10.54 -11.13
C LYS A 746 -39.87 10.21 -11.80
N VAL A 747 -39.39 8.99 -11.56
CA VAL A 747 -38.22 8.41 -12.23
C VAL A 747 -38.32 8.62 -13.74
N ALA A 748 -37.39 9.37 -14.31
CA ALA A 748 -37.20 9.43 -15.74
C ALA A 748 -36.87 8.01 -16.23
N LYS A 749 -37.66 7.49 -17.18
CA LYS A 749 -37.40 6.16 -17.75
C LYS A 749 -35.96 6.12 -18.29
N PRO A 750 -35.21 5.02 -18.10
CA PRO A 750 -33.89 4.90 -18.69
C PRO A 750 -34.00 5.08 -20.20
N SER A 751 -33.23 6.03 -20.74
CA SER A 751 -33.05 6.18 -22.18
C SER A 751 -32.60 4.85 -22.76
N SER A 752 -33.24 4.40 -23.84
CA SER A 752 -32.89 3.13 -24.48
C SER A 752 -31.44 3.14 -24.93
N ILE A 753 -30.67 2.10 -24.58
CA ILE A 753 -29.27 1.95 -24.97
C ILE A 753 -29.17 1.98 -26.51
N PHE A 754 -28.62 3.07 -27.05
CA PHE A 754 -28.36 3.21 -28.49
C PHE A 754 -26.93 2.75 -28.80
N SER A 755 -26.82 1.63 -29.50
CA SER A 755 -25.53 1.10 -29.96
C SER A 755 -25.01 1.88 -31.18
N VAL A 756 -24.33 3.00 -30.94
CA VAL A 756 -23.54 3.70 -31.96
C VAL A 756 -22.06 3.64 -31.56
N ALA A 757 -21.39 2.59 -32.03
CA ALA A 757 -19.98 2.36 -31.75
C ALA A 757 -19.09 3.26 -32.62
N ASN A 758 -18.76 4.44 -32.08
CA ASN A 758 -17.45 5.03 -32.32
C ASN A 758 -16.51 4.41 -31.27
N ASP A 759 -15.61 3.52 -31.68
CA ASP A 759 -14.67 2.87 -30.76
C ASP A 759 -13.70 3.91 -30.17
N VAL A 760 -13.83 4.22 -28.88
CA VAL A 760 -12.87 5.06 -28.15
C VAL A 760 -11.52 4.33 -28.12
N VAL A 761 -10.54 4.90 -28.82
CA VAL A 761 -9.20 4.31 -28.95
C VAL A 761 -8.38 4.63 -27.70
N PHE A 762 -8.18 3.62 -26.87
CA PHE A 762 -7.27 3.69 -25.72
C PHE A 762 -5.84 3.38 -26.15
N VAL A 763 -4.92 4.29 -25.86
CA VAL A 763 -3.47 4.15 -26.11
C VAL A 763 -2.79 3.82 -24.77
N PRO A 764 -2.08 2.69 -24.65
CA PRO A 764 -1.29 2.40 -23.45
C PRO A 764 0.01 3.21 -23.44
N ASN A 765 0.38 3.80 -22.31
CA ASN A 765 1.67 4.49 -22.15
C ASN A 765 2.86 3.51 -22.31
N ARG A 766 2.68 2.23 -21.98
CA ARG A 766 3.65 1.14 -22.23
C ARG A 766 3.07 0.13 -23.23
N SER A 767 3.71 0.00 -24.39
CA SER A 767 3.33 -1.01 -25.40
C SER A 767 3.41 -2.45 -24.83
N LYS A 768 2.69 -3.42 -25.42
CA LYS A 768 2.77 -4.83 -24.95
C LYS A 768 4.21 -5.35 -24.90
N CYS A 769 5.03 -5.01 -25.88
CA CYS A 769 6.44 -5.42 -25.93
C CYS A 769 7.27 -4.79 -24.81
N GLN A 770 6.98 -3.52 -24.45
CA GLN A 770 7.60 -2.86 -23.31
C GLN A 770 7.18 -3.53 -22.00
N TYR A 771 5.87 -3.67 -21.76
CA TYR A 771 5.34 -4.28 -20.52
C TYR A 771 5.84 -5.72 -20.30
N ILE A 772 6.04 -6.51 -21.35
CA ILE A 772 6.68 -7.84 -21.24
C ILE A 772 8.17 -7.74 -20.88
N SER A 773 8.89 -6.74 -21.40
CA SER A 773 10.28 -6.45 -21.00
C SER A 773 10.38 -5.94 -19.56
N ASP A 774 9.40 -5.16 -19.11
CA ASP A 774 9.29 -4.62 -17.75
C ASP A 774 9.08 -5.76 -16.73
N ILE A 775 8.25 -6.76 -17.09
CA ILE A 775 8.09 -8.01 -16.33
C ILE A 775 9.38 -8.82 -16.32
N ALA A 776 10.09 -8.92 -17.46
CA ALA A 776 11.37 -9.64 -17.52
C ALA A 776 12.46 -8.97 -16.65
N ARG A 777 12.50 -7.63 -16.60
CA ARG A 777 13.35 -6.87 -15.66
C ARG A 777 12.95 -7.14 -14.21
N SER A 778 11.64 -7.12 -13.91
CA SER A 778 11.11 -7.43 -12.58
C SER A 778 11.51 -8.82 -12.08
N HIS A 779 11.44 -9.85 -12.94
CA HIS A 779 11.89 -11.21 -12.60
C HIS A 779 13.40 -11.29 -12.30
N GLU A 780 14.23 -10.45 -12.92
CA GLU A 780 15.68 -10.40 -12.67
C GLU A 780 15.98 -9.76 -11.31
N GLU A 781 15.28 -8.68 -10.95
CA GLU A 781 15.44 -8.06 -9.62
C GLU A 781 14.95 -9.00 -8.50
N ILE A 782 13.81 -9.68 -8.72
CA ILE A 782 13.32 -10.76 -7.85
C ILE A 782 14.38 -11.87 -7.72
N ARG A 783 14.97 -12.30 -8.83
CA ARG A 783 16.02 -13.33 -8.86
C ARG A 783 17.25 -12.92 -8.05
N ASN A 784 17.66 -11.66 -8.13
CA ASN A 784 18.86 -11.16 -7.46
C ASN A 784 18.63 -10.84 -5.97
N GLY A 785 17.38 -10.91 -5.48
CA GLY A 785 17.03 -10.70 -4.08
C GLY A 785 16.65 -9.26 -3.74
N GLU A 786 16.52 -8.39 -4.75
CA GLU A 786 16.21 -6.97 -4.58
C GLU A 786 14.74 -6.72 -4.19
N SER A 787 13.85 -7.68 -4.49
CA SER A 787 12.42 -7.60 -4.22
C SER A 787 11.78 -9.00 -4.17
N TYR A 788 10.64 -9.11 -3.48
CA TYR A 788 9.82 -10.31 -3.39
C TYR A 788 8.68 -10.32 -4.43
N GLU A 789 8.09 -9.15 -4.66
CA GLU A 789 6.96 -8.88 -5.55
C GLU A 789 7.03 -7.41 -6.01
N LEU A 790 6.79 -7.12 -7.30
CA LEU A 790 6.67 -5.74 -7.82
C LEU A 790 5.32 -5.51 -8.51
N CYS A 791 4.59 -4.45 -8.16
CA CYS A 791 3.35 -4.08 -8.84
C CYS A 791 3.64 -3.16 -10.05
N VAL A 792 3.87 -3.77 -11.22
CA VAL A 792 4.13 -3.04 -12.47
C VAL A 792 2.82 -2.56 -13.09
N THR A 793 2.78 -1.31 -13.53
CA THR A 793 1.56 -0.65 -14.03
C THR A 793 1.69 -0.10 -15.45
N ASN A 794 0.56 0.37 -15.98
CA ASN A 794 0.37 0.93 -17.31
C ASN A 794 -0.84 1.87 -17.25
N GLN A 795 -0.80 3.01 -17.95
CA GLN A 795 -1.96 3.89 -18.09
C GLN A 795 -2.54 3.75 -19.50
N LEU A 796 -3.85 3.54 -19.59
CA LEU A 796 -4.60 3.56 -20.85
C LEU A 796 -5.24 4.93 -20.99
N GLU A 797 -4.73 5.74 -21.91
CA GLU A 797 -5.19 7.11 -22.17
C GLU A 797 -6.14 7.14 -23.37
N ALA A 798 -7.17 7.98 -23.31
CA ALA A 798 -8.03 8.29 -24.44
C ALA A 798 -8.31 9.79 -24.53
N ALA A 799 -8.21 10.36 -25.74
CA ALA A 799 -8.76 11.67 -26.05
C ALA A 799 -10.20 11.50 -26.56
N ILE A 800 -11.14 12.21 -25.94
CA ILE A 800 -12.58 12.03 -26.16
C ILE A 800 -13.18 13.38 -26.55
N GLU A 801 -13.60 13.47 -27.80
CA GLU A 801 -14.25 14.67 -28.37
C GLU A 801 -15.75 14.64 -28.07
N LEU A 802 -16.24 15.60 -27.29
CA LEU A 802 -17.65 15.77 -26.95
C LEU A 802 -18.19 17.08 -27.55
N PRO A 803 -19.48 17.16 -27.95
CA PRO A 803 -20.09 18.42 -28.36
C PRO A 803 -20.04 19.44 -27.22
N ARG A 804 -19.55 20.67 -27.48
CA ARG A 804 -19.30 21.70 -26.45
C ARG A 804 -20.51 21.91 -25.54
N GLN A 805 -20.26 21.97 -24.24
CA GLN A 805 -21.30 21.96 -23.22
C GLN A 805 -21.50 23.34 -22.57
N SER A 806 -22.65 23.53 -21.91
CA SER A 806 -22.79 24.64 -20.96
C SER A 806 -21.98 24.32 -19.69
N ALA A 807 -21.56 25.32 -18.92
CA ALA A 807 -20.77 25.08 -17.70
C ALA A 807 -21.46 24.07 -16.75
N LYS A 808 -22.79 24.18 -16.58
CA LYS A 808 -23.60 23.23 -15.80
C LYS A 808 -23.43 21.79 -16.31
N ALA A 809 -23.65 21.57 -17.59
CA ALA A 809 -23.53 20.25 -18.22
C ALA A 809 -22.09 19.71 -18.19
N ARG A 810 -21.09 20.58 -18.34
CA ARG A 810 -19.67 20.19 -18.29
C ARG A 810 -19.29 19.57 -16.93
N HIS A 811 -19.82 20.08 -15.82
CA HIS A 811 -19.62 19.46 -14.49
C HIS A 811 -20.46 18.19 -14.28
N GLU A 812 -21.65 18.11 -14.90
CA GLU A 812 -22.51 16.91 -14.89
C GLU A 812 -21.93 15.76 -15.73
N SER A 813 -21.14 16.05 -16.76
CA SER A 813 -20.63 15.07 -17.72
C SER A 813 -19.75 13.99 -17.06
N PRO A 814 -18.78 14.30 -16.18
CA PRO A 814 -18.09 13.29 -15.35
C PRO A 814 -19.03 12.46 -14.45
N TYR A 815 -20.09 13.06 -13.90
CA TYR A 815 -21.06 12.33 -13.07
C TYR A 815 -21.86 11.29 -13.89
N ASP A 816 -22.14 11.60 -15.16
CA ASP A 816 -22.78 10.66 -16.10
C ASP A 816 -21.88 9.44 -16.38
N LEU A 817 -20.56 9.62 -16.49
CA LEU A 817 -19.60 8.50 -16.53
C LEU A 817 -19.61 7.70 -15.22
N TYR A 818 -19.58 8.39 -14.07
CA TYR A 818 -19.60 7.71 -12.77
C TYR A 818 -20.84 6.83 -12.60
N ARG A 819 -22.02 7.30 -13.01
CA ARG A 819 -23.25 6.47 -13.02
C ARG A 819 -23.10 5.19 -13.83
N LEU A 820 -22.57 5.29 -15.05
CA LEU A 820 -22.33 4.13 -15.91
C LEU A 820 -21.28 3.17 -15.32
N LEU A 821 -20.23 3.69 -14.67
CA LEU A 821 -19.23 2.86 -13.98
C LEU A 821 -19.82 2.18 -12.74
N ARG A 822 -20.63 2.89 -11.96
CA ARG A 822 -21.33 2.40 -10.75
C ARG A 822 -22.33 1.29 -11.07
N GLU A 823 -23.02 1.40 -12.20
CA GLU A 823 -24.00 0.42 -12.68
C GLU A 823 -23.31 -0.80 -13.33
N ASN A 824 -22.24 -0.59 -14.11
CA ASN A 824 -21.52 -1.68 -14.78
C ASN A 824 -20.52 -2.45 -13.89
N ASN A 825 -19.99 -1.82 -12.84
CA ASN A 825 -19.01 -2.39 -11.91
C ASN A 825 -19.27 -1.90 -10.47
N PRO A 826 -20.31 -2.42 -9.78
CA PRO A 826 -20.57 -2.08 -8.39
C PRO A 826 -19.48 -2.64 -7.46
N ALA A 827 -19.05 -1.82 -6.50
CA ALA A 827 -17.95 -2.11 -5.57
C ALA A 827 -18.22 -1.52 -4.17
N PRO A 828 -17.63 -2.10 -3.10
CA PRO A 828 -17.84 -1.65 -1.72
C PRO A 828 -17.30 -0.25 -1.40
N PHE A 829 -16.29 0.24 -2.13
CA PHE A 829 -15.64 1.53 -1.89
C PHE A 829 -15.60 2.39 -3.17
N SER A 830 -16.77 2.57 -3.81
CA SER A 830 -16.93 3.49 -4.93
C SER A 830 -16.83 4.95 -4.47
N ALA A 831 -16.34 5.83 -5.34
CA ALA A 831 -16.33 7.26 -5.08
C ALA A 831 -16.40 8.07 -6.37
N PHE A 832 -17.12 9.19 -6.31
CA PHE A 832 -17.06 10.26 -7.30
C PHE A 832 -16.47 11.50 -6.66
N MET A 833 -15.61 12.23 -7.39
CA MET A 833 -15.09 13.51 -6.94
C MET A 833 -14.78 14.43 -8.12
N ASN A 834 -15.23 15.68 -8.03
CA ASN A 834 -14.98 16.78 -8.93
C ASN A 834 -14.15 17.83 -8.19
N PHE A 835 -13.02 18.25 -8.76
CA PHE A 835 -12.27 19.46 -8.39
C PHE A 835 -12.00 20.24 -9.68
N HIS A 836 -12.75 21.31 -9.93
CA HIS A 836 -12.63 22.14 -11.14
C HIS A 836 -12.51 23.62 -10.78
N ASP A 837 -11.32 24.19 -10.96
CA ASP A 837 -11.02 25.61 -10.81
C ASP A 837 -9.98 26.06 -11.86
N ASP A 838 -9.55 27.33 -11.77
CA ASP A 838 -8.60 27.94 -12.72
C ASP A 838 -7.15 27.38 -12.60
N ALA A 839 -6.83 26.67 -11.52
CA ALA A 839 -5.50 26.11 -11.26
C ALA A 839 -5.42 24.61 -11.57
N ALA A 840 -6.50 23.86 -11.30
CA ALA A 840 -6.62 22.43 -11.57
C ALA A 840 -8.04 22.05 -12.00
N SER A 841 -8.15 21.02 -12.84
CA SER A 841 -9.46 20.51 -13.28
C SER A 841 -9.38 19.01 -13.47
N VAL A 842 -9.82 18.27 -12.45
CA VAL A 842 -9.76 16.82 -12.38
C VAL A 842 -11.07 16.24 -11.86
N SER A 843 -11.51 15.13 -12.47
CA SER A 843 -12.65 14.34 -12.00
C SER A 843 -12.23 12.89 -11.80
N ILE A 844 -12.52 12.31 -10.64
CA ILE A 844 -12.20 10.92 -10.32
C ILE A 844 -13.50 10.12 -10.25
N CYS A 845 -13.64 9.16 -11.16
CA CYS A 845 -14.72 8.18 -11.18
C CYS A 845 -14.15 6.84 -10.70
N CYS A 846 -14.27 6.54 -9.41
CA CYS A 846 -13.67 5.38 -8.77
C CYS A 846 -14.70 4.29 -8.44
N SER A 847 -14.37 3.02 -8.71
CA SER A 847 -15.13 1.88 -8.19
C SER A 847 -14.22 0.81 -7.62
N SER A 848 -13.60 1.15 -6.50
CA SER A 848 -12.59 0.32 -5.84
C SER A 848 -13.21 -0.82 -5.02
N PRO A 849 -12.66 -2.05 -5.11
CA PRO A 849 -12.97 -3.14 -4.20
C PRO A 849 -12.24 -3.06 -2.86
N GLU A 850 -11.20 -2.22 -2.73
CA GLU A 850 -10.15 -2.38 -1.73
C GLU A 850 -10.10 -1.20 -0.76
N ARG A 851 -10.30 -1.48 0.54
CA ARG A 851 -10.00 -0.55 1.63
C ARG A 851 -8.50 -0.54 1.86
N PHE A 852 -7.88 0.62 1.66
CA PHE A 852 -6.51 0.87 2.05
C PHE A 852 -6.40 0.85 3.58
N LEU A 853 -7.14 1.74 4.25
CA LEU A 853 -7.10 1.94 5.69
C LEU A 853 -8.46 2.43 6.22
N SER A 854 -8.82 2.01 7.42
CA SER A 854 -9.81 2.71 8.25
C SER A 854 -9.31 2.81 9.69
N VAL A 855 -9.57 3.94 10.33
CA VAL A 855 -9.26 4.24 11.73
C VAL A 855 -10.57 4.59 12.42
N LYS A 856 -10.95 3.87 13.47
CA LYS A 856 -12.26 4.00 14.13
C LYS A 856 -12.12 4.10 15.65
N LYS A 857 -12.83 5.04 16.27
CA LYS A 857 -12.81 5.27 17.72
C LYS A 857 -13.44 4.06 18.43
N VAL A 858 -12.69 3.42 19.33
CA VAL A 858 -13.18 2.27 20.09
C VAL A 858 -14.18 2.76 21.13
N GLN A 859 -15.42 2.28 21.02
CA GLN A 859 -16.42 2.53 22.07
C GLN A 859 -16.05 1.73 23.32
N GLN A 860 -15.68 2.42 24.40
CA GLN A 860 -15.34 1.79 25.67
C GLN A 860 -16.58 1.09 26.26
N SER A 861 -16.67 -0.23 26.07
CA SER A 861 -17.67 -1.06 26.71
C SER A 861 -17.37 -1.14 28.21
N SER A 862 -18.24 -0.54 29.02
CA SER A 862 -18.02 -0.16 30.42
C SER A 862 -17.92 -1.32 31.44
N HIS A 863 -17.58 -2.53 30.99
CA HIS A 863 -17.74 -3.77 31.76
C HIS A 863 -16.52 -4.72 31.77
N ARG A 864 -15.43 -4.43 31.03
CA ARG A 864 -14.18 -5.22 31.16
C ARG A 864 -13.21 -4.59 32.17
N ARG A 865 -13.48 -4.83 33.47
CA ARG A 865 -12.46 -4.74 34.53
C ARG A 865 -11.47 -5.90 34.36
N THR A 866 -10.44 -5.70 33.53
CA THR A 866 -9.22 -6.50 33.64
C THR A 866 -8.55 -6.22 35.00
N THR A 867 -7.89 -7.23 35.56
CA THR A 867 -7.29 -7.16 36.91
C THR A 867 -5.81 -6.81 36.91
N THR A 868 -5.24 -6.52 35.74
CA THR A 868 -3.82 -6.20 35.51
C THR A 868 -3.63 -4.68 35.42
N PRO A 869 -2.63 -4.09 36.10
CA PRO A 869 -2.32 -2.66 36.03
C PRO A 869 -1.51 -2.35 34.76
N HIS A 870 -2.11 -2.54 33.59
CA HIS A 870 -1.53 -2.10 32.32
C HIS A 870 -2.07 -0.74 31.90
N TYR A 871 -1.21 0.01 31.22
CA TYR A 871 -1.54 1.29 30.62
C TYR A 871 -2.66 1.11 29.58
N VAL A 872 -3.69 1.96 29.65
CA VAL A 872 -4.79 1.99 28.69
C VAL A 872 -4.86 3.41 28.15
N PRO A 873 -4.55 3.63 26.85
CA PRO A 873 -4.61 4.96 26.25
C PRO A 873 -5.96 5.64 26.46
N ARG A 874 -5.93 6.95 26.70
CA ARG A 874 -7.16 7.74 26.91
C ARG A 874 -8.06 7.75 25.68
N LYS A 875 -7.48 7.54 24.51
CA LYS A 875 -8.15 7.35 23.21
C LYS A 875 -7.67 6.06 22.59
N GLN A 876 -8.56 5.08 22.47
CA GLN A 876 -8.28 3.88 21.67
C GLN A 876 -8.93 4.04 20.30
N PHE A 877 -8.14 3.86 19.24
CA PHE A 877 -8.63 3.68 17.88
C PHE A 877 -8.19 2.30 17.38
N VAL A 878 -9.09 1.60 16.69
CA VAL A 878 -8.71 0.40 15.92
C VAL A 878 -8.42 0.81 14.50
N VAL A 879 -7.28 0.36 13.99
CA VAL A 879 -6.89 0.47 12.59
C VAL A 879 -7.23 -0.83 11.88
N GLU A 880 -7.75 -0.77 10.66
CA GLU A 880 -8.04 -1.92 9.78
C GLU A 880 -7.53 -1.66 8.36
N SER A 881 -6.82 -2.63 7.78
CA SER A 881 -6.54 -2.72 6.34
C SER A 881 -7.09 -4.03 5.77
N LYS A 882 -7.49 -4.03 4.49
CA LYS A 882 -8.03 -5.21 3.78
C LYS A 882 -7.34 -5.45 2.42
N PRO A 883 -6.10 -5.97 2.41
CA PRO A 883 -5.38 -6.24 1.17
C PRO A 883 -6.07 -7.33 0.35
N ILE A 884 -6.13 -7.10 -0.97
CA ILE A 884 -6.72 -8.03 -1.93
C ILE A 884 -5.64 -8.53 -2.91
N LYS A 885 -5.55 -9.85 -3.10
CA LYS A 885 -4.74 -10.49 -4.16
C LYS A 885 -5.54 -11.62 -4.78
N GLY A 886 -5.36 -11.87 -6.07
CA GLY A 886 -6.19 -12.78 -6.85
C GLY A 886 -7.66 -12.34 -7.01
N THR A 887 -8.24 -12.64 -8.15
CA THR A 887 -9.65 -12.32 -8.46
C THR A 887 -10.18 -13.26 -9.53
N ALA A 888 -11.33 -13.89 -9.28
CA ALA A 888 -12.04 -14.71 -10.27
C ALA A 888 -13.35 -14.03 -10.66
N ALA A 889 -13.72 -14.06 -11.94
CA ALA A 889 -15.05 -13.64 -12.37
C ALA A 889 -16.12 -14.61 -11.84
N ARG A 890 -17.30 -14.08 -11.49
CA ARG A 890 -18.47 -14.92 -11.15
C ARG A 890 -18.95 -15.67 -12.39
N TYR A 891 -19.51 -16.85 -12.19
CA TYR A 891 -20.19 -17.59 -13.25
C TYR A 891 -21.70 -17.34 -13.19
N THR A 892 -22.24 -16.64 -14.19
CA THR A 892 -23.67 -16.30 -14.30
C THR A 892 -24.41 -17.13 -15.36
N GLY A 893 -23.82 -18.25 -15.81
CA GLY A 893 -24.29 -19.04 -16.94
C GLY A 893 -23.82 -18.49 -18.30
N SER A 894 -23.92 -19.32 -19.34
CA SER A 894 -23.56 -18.96 -20.72
C SER A 894 -24.72 -18.30 -21.47
N ASN A 895 -24.42 -17.35 -22.36
CA ASN A 895 -25.41 -16.78 -23.30
C ASN A 895 -25.83 -17.75 -24.43
N SER A 896 -25.31 -18.97 -24.43
CA SER A 896 -25.39 -19.94 -25.54
C SER A 896 -26.26 -21.17 -25.24
N GLU A 897 -26.37 -21.58 -23.98
CA GLU A 897 -27.09 -22.80 -23.58
C GLU A 897 -27.94 -22.55 -22.32
N VAL A 898 -29.06 -23.27 -22.19
CA VAL A 898 -29.96 -23.15 -21.03
C VAL A 898 -29.47 -24.08 -19.92
N GLU A 899 -28.60 -23.54 -19.07
CA GLU A 899 -28.07 -24.24 -17.89
C GLU A 899 -29.02 -24.16 -16.70
N SER A 900 -29.00 -25.17 -15.83
CA SER A 900 -29.76 -25.13 -14.57
C SER A 900 -29.07 -24.27 -13.52
N GLU A 901 -29.85 -23.64 -12.62
CA GLU A 901 -29.29 -22.84 -11.52
C GLU A 901 -28.29 -23.62 -10.66
N GLU A 902 -28.50 -24.92 -10.48
CA GLU A 902 -27.62 -25.79 -9.69
C GLU A 902 -26.25 -25.97 -10.38
N GLN A 903 -26.23 -26.12 -11.71
CA GLN A 903 -24.99 -26.13 -12.48
C GLN A 903 -24.26 -24.78 -12.40
N VAL A 904 -24.99 -23.66 -12.56
CA VAL A 904 -24.40 -22.31 -12.48
C VAL A 904 -23.78 -22.07 -11.10
N LYS A 905 -24.52 -22.35 -10.01
CA LYS A 905 -24.04 -22.24 -8.62
C LYS A 905 -22.85 -23.15 -8.34
N LYS A 906 -22.85 -24.38 -8.90
CA LYS A 906 -21.72 -25.31 -8.77
C LYS A 906 -20.46 -24.79 -9.46
N THR A 907 -20.54 -24.37 -10.72
CA THR A 907 -19.41 -23.84 -11.48
C THR A 907 -18.83 -22.58 -10.82
N ASP A 908 -19.68 -21.69 -10.32
CA ASP A 908 -19.31 -20.50 -9.55
C ASP A 908 -18.55 -20.89 -8.25
N SER A 909 -19.08 -21.85 -7.49
CA SER A 909 -18.40 -22.39 -6.30
C SER A 909 -17.08 -23.09 -6.62
N GLU A 910 -16.95 -23.75 -7.77
CA GLU A 910 -15.69 -24.37 -8.23
C GLU A 910 -14.64 -23.31 -8.60
N LEU A 911 -15.04 -22.15 -9.13
CA LEU A 911 -14.15 -21.01 -9.37
C LEU A 911 -13.66 -20.38 -8.05
N ALA A 912 -14.56 -20.17 -7.07
CA ALA A 912 -14.19 -19.72 -5.73
C ALA A 912 -13.22 -20.70 -5.04
N ALA A 913 -13.51 -22.00 -5.12
CA ALA A 913 -12.65 -23.05 -4.56
C ALA A 913 -11.29 -23.12 -5.26
N LYS A 914 -11.23 -22.88 -6.58
CA LYS A 914 -9.97 -22.78 -7.33
C LYS A 914 -9.13 -21.58 -6.86
N LEU A 915 -9.75 -20.40 -6.70
CA LEU A 915 -9.07 -19.20 -6.19
C LEU A 915 -8.51 -19.43 -4.78
N SER A 916 -9.28 -20.05 -3.88
CA SER A 916 -8.83 -20.39 -2.50
C SER A 916 -7.61 -21.33 -2.43
N LYS A 917 -7.31 -22.04 -3.53
CA LYS A 917 -6.21 -23.01 -3.64
C LYS A 917 -5.06 -22.53 -4.54
N SER A 918 -5.15 -21.31 -5.07
CA SER A 918 -4.13 -20.76 -5.97
C SER A 918 -2.85 -20.43 -5.21
N VAL A 919 -1.75 -21.09 -5.58
CA VAL A 919 -0.44 -20.94 -4.93
C VAL A 919 0.12 -19.52 -5.14
N LYS A 920 -0.02 -18.95 -6.34
CA LYS A 920 0.37 -17.55 -6.65
C LYS A 920 -0.40 -16.56 -5.77
N ASP A 921 -1.74 -16.58 -5.86
CA ASP A 921 -2.57 -15.57 -5.20
C ASP A 921 -2.43 -15.62 -3.67
N ARG A 922 -2.26 -16.82 -3.08
CA ARG A 922 -1.98 -16.99 -1.65
C ARG A 922 -0.60 -16.45 -1.27
N ALA A 923 0.43 -16.67 -2.09
CA ALA A 923 1.77 -16.16 -1.81
C ALA A 923 1.79 -14.62 -1.82
N GLU A 924 1.24 -14.00 -2.86
CA GLU A 924 1.07 -12.53 -2.96
C GLU A 924 0.27 -11.98 -1.77
N ASN A 925 -0.83 -12.64 -1.39
CA ASN A 925 -1.63 -12.19 -0.25
C ASN A 925 -0.84 -12.22 1.06
N LEU A 926 0.03 -13.23 1.26
CA LEU A 926 0.86 -13.36 2.45
C LEU A 926 1.92 -12.25 2.55
N MET A 927 2.61 -11.93 1.45
CA MET A 927 3.64 -10.88 1.45
C MET A 927 3.05 -9.53 1.84
N ILE A 928 1.90 -9.18 1.26
CA ILE A 928 1.23 -7.90 1.55
C ILE A 928 0.58 -7.89 2.94
N VAL A 929 0.14 -9.03 3.47
CA VAL A 929 -0.32 -9.13 4.87
C VAL A 929 0.84 -8.90 5.84
N ASP A 930 2.00 -9.52 5.64
CA ASP A 930 3.16 -9.32 6.53
C ASP A 930 3.72 -7.90 6.40
N LEU A 931 3.72 -7.30 5.21
CA LEU A 931 4.06 -5.89 5.00
C LEU A 931 3.10 -4.95 5.74
N LEU A 932 1.79 -5.19 5.67
CA LEU A 932 0.82 -4.35 6.39
C LEU A 932 0.86 -4.57 7.92
N ARG A 933 1.29 -5.74 8.40
CA ARG A 933 1.58 -5.93 9.83
C ARG A 933 2.81 -5.13 10.27
N ASN A 934 3.84 -5.02 9.42
CA ASN A 934 5.02 -4.19 9.66
C ASN A 934 4.68 -2.69 9.67
N ASP A 935 3.94 -2.23 8.65
CA ASP A 935 3.47 -0.83 8.54
C ASP A 935 2.69 -0.41 9.79
N LEU A 936 1.67 -1.21 10.17
CA LEU A 936 0.89 -0.97 11.38
C LEU A 936 1.71 -1.16 12.66
N GLY A 937 2.74 -2.02 12.63
CA GLY A 937 3.67 -2.28 13.72
C GLY A 937 4.54 -1.09 14.11
N ARG A 938 4.61 -0.04 13.28
CA ARG A 938 5.28 1.25 13.55
C ARG A 938 4.45 2.21 14.40
N VAL A 939 3.11 2.10 14.37
CA VAL A 939 2.16 3.08 14.98
C VAL A 939 1.12 2.45 15.93
N CYS A 940 0.99 1.12 15.94
CA CYS A 940 0.08 0.41 16.83
C CYS A 940 0.81 -0.13 18.06
N MET A 941 0.13 -0.13 19.21
CA MET A 941 0.66 -0.64 20.48
C MET A 941 1.24 -2.05 20.32
N VAL A 942 2.38 -2.31 20.97
CA VAL A 942 3.09 -3.60 20.95
C VAL A 942 2.16 -4.76 21.26
N GLY A 943 2.11 -5.76 20.38
CA GLY A 943 1.27 -6.95 20.50
C GLY A 943 -0.20 -6.74 20.12
N SER A 944 -0.61 -5.55 19.67
CA SER A 944 -1.99 -5.30 19.22
C SER A 944 -2.22 -5.65 17.74
N VAL A 945 -1.16 -5.81 16.94
CA VAL A 945 -1.23 -6.09 15.50
C VAL A 945 -1.50 -7.57 15.23
N HIS A 946 -2.63 -7.87 14.59
CA HIS A 946 -3.14 -9.22 14.36
C HIS A 946 -3.92 -9.33 13.05
N VAL A 947 -4.24 -10.56 12.62
CA VAL A 947 -4.88 -10.86 11.32
C VAL A 947 -6.18 -11.65 11.54
N PRO A 948 -7.34 -11.00 11.80
CA PRO A 948 -8.62 -11.69 12.03
C PRO A 948 -9.14 -12.57 10.88
N LYS A 949 -8.65 -12.34 9.66
CA LYS A 949 -8.95 -13.15 8.47
C LYS A 949 -7.71 -13.23 7.60
N LEU A 950 -7.26 -14.44 7.28
CA LEU A 950 -6.17 -14.70 6.34
C LEU A 950 -6.71 -15.43 5.11
N MET A 951 -6.48 -14.89 3.91
CA MET A 951 -6.80 -15.50 2.61
C MET A 951 -8.28 -15.91 2.42
N HIS A 952 -9.21 -15.16 3.03
CA HIS A 952 -10.64 -15.45 3.00
C HIS A 952 -11.26 -15.08 1.64
N ILE A 953 -12.05 -15.96 1.03
CA ILE A 953 -12.78 -15.63 -0.21
C ILE A 953 -14.02 -14.80 0.10
N GLU A 954 -14.04 -13.54 -0.31
CA GLU A 954 -15.25 -12.69 -0.28
C GLU A 954 -15.90 -12.66 -1.68
N THR A 955 -17.22 -12.84 -1.72
CA THR A 955 -18.01 -12.99 -2.96
C THR A 955 -18.84 -11.76 -3.23
N TYR A 956 -18.52 -11.05 -4.31
CA TYR A 956 -19.20 -9.85 -4.77
C TYR A 956 -20.11 -10.15 -5.97
N ALA A 957 -20.86 -9.14 -6.44
CA ALA A 957 -21.84 -9.31 -7.53
C ALA A 957 -21.20 -9.81 -8.84
N THR A 958 -19.99 -9.35 -9.17
CA THR A 958 -19.29 -9.63 -10.44
C THR A 958 -18.01 -10.46 -10.29
N VAL A 959 -17.43 -10.54 -9.08
CA VAL A 959 -16.17 -11.26 -8.80
C VAL A 959 -16.18 -12.01 -7.46
N HIS A 960 -15.39 -13.09 -7.36
CA HIS A 960 -14.83 -13.57 -6.09
C HIS A 960 -13.42 -12.99 -5.91
N GLN A 961 -13.04 -12.62 -4.69
CA GLN A 961 -11.73 -12.05 -4.38
C GLN A 961 -11.15 -12.70 -3.11
N MET A 962 -9.84 -12.92 -3.07
CA MET A 962 -9.17 -13.38 -1.84
C MET A 962 -8.72 -12.16 -1.04
N VAL A 963 -9.25 -12.04 0.16
CA VAL A 963 -9.15 -10.85 1.02
C VAL A 963 -8.62 -11.28 2.37
N SER A 964 -7.62 -10.55 2.87
CA SER A 964 -7.21 -10.64 4.26
C SER A 964 -7.70 -9.42 5.04
N THR A 965 -7.63 -9.48 6.36
CA THR A 965 -7.94 -8.34 7.23
C THR A 965 -6.84 -8.26 8.27
N VAL A 966 -6.09 -7.17 8.27
CA VAL A 966 -5.06 -6.85 9.27
C VAL A 966 -5.61 -5.75 10.17
N ARG A 967 -5.42 -5.88 11.48
CA ARG A 967 -5.85 -4.88 12.46
C ARG A 967 -4.78 -4.61 13.49
N GLY A 968 -4.75 -3.38 13.98
CA GLY A 968 -3.97 -2.97 15.15
C GLY A 968 -4.78 -2.05 16.04
N THR A 969 -4.31 -1.80 17.27
CA THR A 969 -4.84 -0.71 18.10
C THR A 969 -3.81 0.41 18.10
N LEU A 970 -4.19 1.57 17.59
CA LEU A 970 -3.36 2.76 17.52
C LEU A 970 -2.84 3.13 18.92
N ASP A 971 -1.56 3.46 19.02
CA ASP A 971 -1.05 4.10 20.24
C ASP A 971 -1.51 5.56 20.27
N GLY A 972 -2.73 5.78 20.75
CA GLY A 972 -3.43 7.07 20.68
C GLY A 972 -2.87 8.18 21.58
N ASP A 973 -1.76 7.94 22.28
CA ASP A 973 -1.03 8.96 23.04
C ASP A 973 0.25 9.44 22.31
N THR A 974 0.81 8.64 21.37
CA THR A 974 1.93 9.04 20.49
C THR A 974 1.50 9.32 19.05
N SER A 975 0.45 8.63 18.57
CA SER A 975 0.11 8.49 17.15
C SER A 975 -1.35 8.84 16.84
N ASN A 976 -1.59 9.37 15.65
CA ASN A 976 -2.88 9.82 15.12
C ASN A 976 -3.13 9.29 13.69
N ALA A 977 -4.30 9.56 13.11
CA ALA A 977 -4.71 9.03 11.80
C ALA A 977 -3.81 9.47 10.63
N ILE A 978 -3.10 10.61 10.72
CA ILE A 978 -2.12 11.03 9.70
C ILE A 978 -0.86 10.17 9.77
N ASP A 979 -0.37 9.85 10.97
CA ASP A 979 0.82 9.00 11.15
C ASP A 979 0.55 7.57 10.66
N VAL A 980 -0.71 7.11 10.80
CA VAL A 980 -1.18 5.84 10.20
C VAL A 980 -1.17 5.88 8.67
N LEU A 981 -1.50 7.01 8.03
CA LEU A 981 -1.36 7.17 6.58
C LEU A 981 0.11 7.09 6.17
N GLU A 982 0.98 7.87 6.83
CA GLU A 982 2.41 7.95 6.47
C GLU A 982 3.13 6.59 6.61
N ALA A 983 2.90 5.87 7.71
CA ALA A 983 3.50 4.54 7.92
C ALA A 983 3.06 3.49 6.87
N CYS A 984 1.84 3.62 6.33
CA CYS A 984 1.27 2.62 5.41
C CYS A 984 1.39 3.01 3.92
N PHE A 985 1.48 4.30 3.58
CA PHE A 985 1.31 4.79 2.20
C PHE A 985 2.62 4.77 1.37
N PRO A 986 2.57 4.38 0.08
CA PRO A 986 1.42 3.84 -0.65
C PRO A 986 1.12 2.38 -0.28
N GLY A 987 -0.14 1.99 -0.44
CA GLY A 987 -0.62 0.66 -0.06
C GLY A 987 0.16 -0.47 -0.73
N GLY A 988 0.61 -1.44 0.07
CA GLY A 988 1.48 -2.53 -0.35
C GLY A 988 1.00 -3.33 -1.57
N SER A 989 -0.31 -3.50 -1.74
CA SER A 989 -0.90 -4.19 -2.89
C SER A 989 -0.62 -3.53 -4.24
N MET A 990 -0.26 -2.24 -4.23
CA MET A 990 0.06 -1.40 -5.40
C MET A 990 1.55 -1.04 -5.52
N THR A 991 2.40 -1.47 -4.58
CA THR A 991 3.86 -1.24 -4.61
C THR A 991 4.59 -2.57 -4.71
N GLY A 992 4.63 -3.32 -3.61
CA GLY A 992 5.38 -4.57 -3.47
C GLY A 992 6.23 -4.57 -2.18
N ALA A 993 7.10 -5.58 -2.05
CA ALA A 993 7.89 -5.80 -0.83
C ALA A 993 9.33 -6.24 -1.19
N PRO A 994 10.40 -5.74 -0.54
CA PRO A 994 10.41 -4.63 0.43
C PRO A 994 9.99 -3.31 -0.23
N LYS A 995 9.16 -2.52 0.46
CA LYS A 995 8.39 -1.40 -0.10
C LYS A 995 9.28 -0.32 -0.70
N GLN A 996 10.27 0.18 0.05
CA GLN A 996 11.18 1.24 -0.41
C GLN A 996 11.98 0.80 -1.64
N ARG A 997 12.72 -0.30 -1.53
CA ARG A 997 13.55 -0.84 -2.61
C ARG A 997 12.73 -1.15 -3.88
N THR A 998 11.53 -1.71 -3.69
CA THR A 998 10.59 -1.96 -4.81
C THR A 998 10.10 -0.66 -5.45
N MET A 999 9.85 0.41 -4.68
CA MET A 999 9.45 1.71 -5.24
C MET A 999 10.57 2.44 -5.99
N GLU A 1000 11.84 2.19 -5.67
CA GLU A 1000 13.00 2.64 -6.46
C GLU A 1000 13.06 1.91 -7.81
N ILE A 1001 13.01 0.58 -7.78
CA ILE A 1001 13.06 -0.27 -8.98
C ILE A 1001 11.87 -0.01 -9.89
N LEU A 1002 10.67 0.17 -9.33
CA LEU A 1002 9.49 0.59 -10.08
C LEU A 1002 9.69 1.97 -10.74
N ASN A 1003 10.44 2.89 -10.13
CA ASN A 1003 10.71 4.20 -10.73
C ASN A 1003 11.56 4.08 -12.01
N GLU A 1004 12.55 3.18 -12.02
CA GLU A 1004 13.35 2.85 -13.21
C GLU A 1004 12.50 2.16 -14.28
N ILE A 1005 11.77 1.10 -13.90
CA ILE A 1005 10.95 0.29 -14.81
C ILE A 1005 9.82 1.13 -15.42
N GLU A 1006 9.20 2.00 -14.64
CA GLU A 1006 8.13 2.89 -15.07
C GLU A 1006 8.65 4.19 -15.73
N GLN A 1007 9.98 4.38 -15.81
CA GLN A 1007 10.66 5.45 -16.54
C GLN A 1007 10.24 6.88 -16.10
N GLY A 1008 9.97 7.07 -14.80
CA GLY A 1008 9.53 8.36 -14.25
C GLY A 1008 8.14 8.84 -14.70
N VAL A 1009 7.31 7.96 -15.27
CA VAL A 1009 5.93 8.33 -15.65
C VAL A 1009 5.00 8.19 -14.44
N THR A 1010 4.59 9.34 -13.89
CA THR A 1010 3.71 9.47 -12.72
C THR A 1010 2.41 8.67 -12.87
N ARG A 1011 2.02 7.93 -11.84
CA ARG A 1011 0.74 7.22 -11.73
C ARG A 1011 -0.42 8.18 -11.41
N GLY A 1012 -0.14 9.26 -10.69
CA GLY A 1012 -1.10 10.30 -10.32
C GLY A 1012 -2.11 9.80 -9.28
N PRO A 1013 -3.42 10.12 -9.43
CA PRO A 1013 -4.44 9.61 -8.52
C PRO A 1013 -4.50 8.07 -8.50
N TYR A 1014 -4.18 7.39 -9.59
CA TYR A 1014 -4.19 5.92 -9.63
C TYR A 1014 -3.07 5.33 -8.76
N SER A 1015 -3.36 4.22 -8.05
CA SER A 1015 -2.51 3.64 -6.98
C SER A 1015 -2.37 4.51 -5.71
N GLY A 1016 -2.96 5.71 -5.69
CA GLY A 1016 -3.16 6.50 -4.48
C GLY A 1016 -4.36 6.02 -3.65
N CYS A 1017 -4.87 6.87 -2.75
CA CYS A 1017 -6.04 6.58 -1.91
C CYS A 1017 -7.07 7.73 -1.91
N LEU A 1018 -8.37 7.40 -1.84
CA LEU A 1018 -9.48 8.36 -1.78
C LEU A 1018 -10.40 8.02 -0.60
N GLY A 1019 -10.82 9.04 0.16
CA GLY A 1019 -11.71 8.86 1.30
C GLY A 1019 -11.87 10.12 2.15
N TYR A 1020 -11.97 9.95 3.47
CA TYR A 1020 -12.13 11.07 4.41
C TYR A 1020 -11.25 10.94 5.65
N ILE A 1021 -10.87 12.08 6.22
CA ILE A 1021 -10.23 12.24 7.54
C ILE A 1021 -11.15 13.15 8.36
N SER A 1022 -11.80 12.60 9.39
CA SER A 1022 -12.84 13.31 10.13
C SER A 1022 -12.31 14.00 11.38
N LEU A 1023 -12.97 15.08 11.81
CA LEU A 1023 -12.55 15.93 12.93
C LEU A 1023 -12.41 15.18 14.27
N ASN A 1024 -13.03 14.01 14.45
CA ASN A 1024 -12.87 13.19 15.66
C ASN A 1024 -11.70 12.18 15.60
N GLY A 1025 -10.85 12.25 14.57
CA GLY A 1025 -9.73 11.34 14.32
C GLY A 1025 -10.09 10.05 13.57
N SER A 1026 -11.35 9.87 13.16
CA SER A 1026 -11.77 8.68 12.41
C SER A 1026 -11.55 8.85 10.90
N MET A 1027 -11.20 7.76 10.22
CA MET A 1027 -10.79 7.74 8.81
C MET A 1027 -11.33 6.50 8.09
N ASP A 1028 -11.63 6.62 6.80
CA ASP A 1028 -11.85 5.47 5.90
C ASP A 1028 -11.38 5.86 4.49
N MET A 1029 -10.50 5.05 3.90
CA MET A 1029 -9.76 5.31 2.66
C MET A 1029 -9.74 4.06 1.78
N ASN A 1030 -10.03 4.21 0.48
CA ASN A 1030 -9.88 3.16 -0.51
C ASN A 1030 -8.49 3.20 -1.18
N ILE A 1031 -8.13 2.16 -1.95
CA ILE A 1031 -7.09 2.26 -2.99
C ILE A 1031 -7.76 2.74 -4.28
N ILE A 1032 -7.17 3.70 -5.01
CA ILE A 1032 -7.71 4.21 -6.28
C ILE A 1032 -7.33 3.24 -7.42
N ILE A 1033 -8.16 2.21 -7.59
CA ILE A 1033 -8.10 1.19 -8.65
C ILE A 1033 -9.49 0.99 -9.29
N ARG A 1034 -9.52 0.40 -10.49
CA ARG A 1034 -10.73 0.26 -11.33
C ARG A 1034 -11.44 1.61 -11.54
N SER A 1035 -10.64 2.66 -11.74
CA SER A 1035 -11.06 4.06 -11.79
C SER A 1035 -10.77 4.70 -13.15
N ALA A 1036 -11.53 5.73 -13.50
CA ALA A 1036 -11.21 6.67 -14.57
C ALA A 1036 -10.87 8.04 -13.95
N VAL A 1037 -9.77 8.65 -14.39
CA VAL A 1037 -9.41 10.04 -14.10
C VAL A 1037 -9.66 10.86 -15.36
N LEU A 1038 -10.47 11.91 -15.26
CA LEU A 1038 -10.79 12.83 -16.35
C LEU A 1038 -10.15 14.20 -16.11
N THR A 1039 -9.59 14.81 -17.14
CA THR A 1039 -9.27 16.25 -17.18
C THR A 1039 -9.78 16.86 -18.48
N PRO A 1040 -10.11 18.17 -18.54
CA PRO A 1040 -10.26 18.84 -19.83
C PRO A 1040 -8.95 18.77 -20.62
N GLY A 1041 -9.07 18.75 -21.94
CA GLY A 1041 -7.95 18.81 -22.88
C GLY A 1041 -7.51 20.24 -23.17
N ASP A 1042 -6.32 20.37 -23.75
CA ASP A 1042 -5.61 21.66 -23.87
C ASP A 1042 -6.21 22.59 -24.96
N ASN A 1043 -7.07 22.04 -25.82
CA ASN A 1043 -7.76 22.76 -26.90
C ASN A 1043 -9.04 23.43 -26.38
N LEU A 1044 -8.89 24.57 -25.69
CA LEU A 1044 -10.00 25.46 -25.32
C LEU A 1044 -9.97 26.76 -26.14
N VAL A 1045 -10.10 26.65 -27.46
CA VAL A 1045 -10.31 27.82 -28.33
C VAL A 1045 -11.77 28.26 -28.24
N GLU A 1046 -12.03 29.55 -27.99
CA GLU A 1046 -13.40 30.05 -27.75
C GLU A 1046 -14.36 29.88 -28.95
N GLU A 1047 -13.84 29.64 -30.16
CA GLU A 1047 -14.63 29.45 -31.38
C GLU A 1047 -15.03 27.99 -31.65
N ASP A 1048 -14.45 27.00 -30.95
CA ASP A 1048 -14.67 25.59 -31.25
C ASP A 1048 -16.05 25.06 -30.79
N ILE A 1049 -16.61 24.15 -31.60
CA ILE A 1049 -17.92 23.49 -31.37
C ILE A 1049 -17.81 22.17 -30.58
N VAL A 1050 -16.59 21.70 -30.32
CA VAL A 1050 -16.24 20.47 -29.62
C VAL A 1050 -15.36 20.84 -28.43
N GLU A 1051 -15.48 20.08 -27.34
CA GLU A 1051 -14.53 20.10 -26.23
C GLU A 1051 -13.87 18.72 -26.11
N THR A 1052 -12.55 18.70 -25.92
CA THR A 1052 -11.80 17.46 -25.69
C THR A 1052 -11.70 17.18 -24.20
N TRP A 1053 -11.95 15.94 -23.80
CA TRP A 1053 -11.61 15.40 -22.49
C TRP A 1053 -10.47 14.39 -22.63
N LYS A 1054 -9.48 14.44 -21.72
CA LYS A 1054 -8.47 13.40 -21.54
C LYS A 1054 -8.99 12.43 -20.47
N ALA A 1055 -8.98 11.13 -20.77
CA ALA A 1055 -9.46 10.10 -19.87
C ALA A 1055 -8.40 9.02 -19.66
N ASN A 1056 -7.89 8.92 -18.43
CA ASN A 1056 -6.80 8.02 -18.07
C ASN A 1056 -7.32 6.90 -17.15
N ILE A 1057 -7.03 5.65 -17.51
CA ILE A 1057 -7.30 4.45 -16.71
C ILE A 1057 -5.97 3.81 -16.33
N GLY A 1058 -5.60 3.88 -15.06
CA GLY A 1058 -4.48 3.09 -14.56
C GLY A 1058 -4.85 1.61 -14.41
N CYS A 1059 -3.91 0.72 -14.75
CA CYS A 1059 -4.04 -0.73 -14.62
C CYS A 1059 -2.67 -1.37 -14.38
N GLY A 1060 -2.64 -2.59 -13.85
CA GLY A 1060 -1.39 -3.29 -13.53
C GLY A 1060 -1.62 -4.63 -12.85
N GLY A 1061 -0.52 -5.26 -12.42
CA GLY A 1061 -0.53 -6.54 -11.72
C GLY A 1061 0.71 -6.72 -10.85
N ALA A 1062 0.58 -7.60 -9.85
CA ALA A 1062 1.72 -8.09 -9.09
C ALA A 1062 2.56 -9.02 -9.97
N ILE A 1063 3.87 -8.77 -9.98
CA ILE A 1063 4.86 -9.61 -10.62
C ILE A 1063 5.62 -10.35 -9.52
N THR A 1064 5.49 -11.67 -9.49
CA THR A 1064 6.22 -12.56 -8.58
C THR A 1064 7.11 -13.52 -9.37
N ALA A 1065 7.92 -14.33 -8.69
CA ALA A 1065 8.66 -15.42 -9.32
C ALA A 1065 7.78 -16.48 -10.03
N LEU A 1066 6.46 -16.47 -9.80
CA LEU A 1066 5.47 -17.36 -10.41
C LEU A 1066 4.70 -16.70 -11.57
N SER A 1067 4.99 -15.43 -11.90
CA SER A 1067 4.27 -14.66 -12.92
C SER A 1067 4.58 -15.09 -14.35
N ASN A 1068 3.61 -14.91 -15.24
CA ASN A 1068 3.76 -15.19 -16.67
C ASN A 1068 3.37 -13.97 -17.50
N SER A 1069 4.32 -13.42 -18.27
CA SER A 1069 4.20 -12.10 -18.89
C SER A 1069 3.01 -11.91 -19.83
N ASP A 1070 2.56 -12.97 -20.52
CA ASP A 1070 1.34 -12.92 -21.34
C ASP A 1070 0.08 -12.92 -20.46
N ASN A 1071 0.05 -13.73 -19.40
CA ASN A 1071 -1.07 -13.76 -18.45
C ASN A 1071 -1.22 -12.42 -17.70
N GLU A 1072 -0.13 -11.84 -17.17
CA GLU A 1072 -0.21 -10.56 -16.43
C GLU A 1072 -0.66 -9.41 -17.35
N TYR A 1073 -0.19 -9.36 -18.60
CA TYR A 1073 -0.65 -8.37 -19.58
C TYR A 1073 -2.14 -8.55 -19.94
N ASN A 1074 -2.60 -9.80 -20.08
CA ASN A 1074 -4.02 -10.08 -20.31
C ASN A 1074 -4.87 -9.72 -19.08
N GLU A 1075 -4.38 -9.96 -17.86
CA GLU A 1075 -5.06 -9.59 -16.61
C GLU A 1075 -5.16 -8.07 -16.45
N MET A 1076 -4.10 -7.32 -16.78
CA MET A 1076 -4.09 -5.86 -16.85
C MET A 1076 -5.17 -5.33 -17.83
N LEU A 1077 -5.33 -5.96 -19.00
CA LEU A 1077 -6.40 -5.64 -19.94
C LEU A 1077 -7.80 -6.03 -19.41
N ILE A 1078 -7.94 -7.12 -18.68
CA ILE A 1078 -9.22 -7.54 -18.06
C ILE A 1078 -9.64 -6.56 -16.96
N LYS A 1079 -8.71 -6.18 -16.06
CA LYS A 1079 -8.94 -5.20 -14.97
C LYS A 1079 -9.46 -3.85 -15.48
N SER A 1080 -8.99 -3.40 -16.65
CA SER A 1080 -9.43 -2.15 -17.28
C SER A 1080 -10.68 -2.29 -18.15
N ALA A 1081 -11.15 -3.50 -18.48
CA ALA A 1081 -12.13 -3.73 -19.54
C ALA A 1081 -13.50 -3.08 -19.27
N VAL A 1082 -13.98 -3.11 -18.02
CA VAL A 1082 -15.29 -2.52 -17.67
C VAL A 1082 -15.22 -0.99 -17.65
N VAL A 1083 -14.14 -0.42 -17.11
CA VAL A 1083 -13.90 1.04 -17.10
C VAL A 1083 -13.84 1.57 -18.54
N ARG A 1084 -13.08 0.89 -19.43
CA ARG A 1084 -13.03 1.22 -20.86
C ARG A 1084 -14.41 1.18 -21.52
N ARG A 1085 -15.24 0.18 -21.18
CA ARG A 1085 -16.61 0.07 -21.70
C ARG A 1085 -17.49 1.24 -21.26
N SER A 1086 -17.53 1.56 -19.96
CA SER A 1086 -18.35 2.67 -19.45
C SER A 1086 -17.95 4.02 -20.05
N ILE A 1087 -16.66 4.23 -20.37
CA ILE A 1087 -16.19 5.42 -21.09
C ILE A 1087 -16.69 5.45 -22.55
N SER A 1088 -16.65 4.32 -23.28
CA SER A 1088 -17.23 4.26 -24.63
C SER A 1088 -18.75 4.47 -24.63
N GLU A 1089 -19.46 3.92 -23.65
CA GLU A 1089 -20.90 4.11 -23.46
C GLU A 1089 -21.24 5.59 -23.14
N TRP A 1090 -20.44 6.24 -22.28
CA TRP A 1090 -20.55 7.66 -21.97
C TRP A 1090 -20.36 8.55 -23.20
N ALA A 1091 -19.26 8.36 -23.94
CA ALA A 1091 -18.96 9.13 -25.15
C ALA A 1091 -20.05 8.96 -26.24
N ALA A 1092 -20.57 7.74 -26.40
CA ALA A 1092 -21.68 7.47 -27.31
C ALA A 1092 -22.98 8.17 -26.85
N LYS A 1093 -23.35 8.08 -25.57
CA LYS A 1093 -24.56 8.71 -25.00
C LYS A 1093 -24.55 10.23 -25.18
N VAL A 1094 -23.47 10.90 -24.75
CA VAL A 1094 -23.33 12.37 -24.83
C VAL A 1094 -23.38 12.89 -26.27
N THR A 1095 -22.93 12.07 -27.22
CA THR A 1095 -23.04 12.37 -28.67
C THR A 1095 -24.46 12.14 -29.19
N ALA A 1096 -25.13 11.06 -28.77
CA ALA A 1096 -26.45 10.66 -29.25
C ALA A 1096 -27.57 11.60 -28.79
N ASP A 1097 -27.55 12.06 -27.53
CA ASP A 1097 -28.57 12.93 -26.92
C ASP A 1097 -28.66 14.34 -27.55
N ARG A 1098 -27.88 14.63 -28.61
CA ARG A 1098 -27.86 15.92 -29.34
C ARG A 1098 -28.01 15.83 -30.86
N LEU A 1099 -28.20 14.65 -31.44
CA LEU A 1099 -28.60 14.57 -32.85
C LEU A 1099 -30.08 15.03 -32.97
N PRO A 1100 -30.40 16.04 -33.82
CA PRO A 1100 -31.79 16.46 -34.01
C PRO A 1100 -32.58 15.39 -34.76
N ASN A 1101 -33.80 15.11 -34.27
CA ASN A 1101 -34.82 14.30 -34.98
C ASN A 1101 -35.40 15.05 -36.19
#